data_AF-A0AAW2SRG8-F1
#
_entry.id   AF-A0AAW2SRG8-F1
#
_cell.length_a   1.000
_cell.length_b   1.000
_cell.length_c   1.000
_cell.angle_alpha   90.00
_cell.angle_beta   90.00
_cell.angle_gamma   90.00
#
_symmetry.space_group_name_H-M   'P 1'
#
loop_
_entity.id
_entity.type
_entity.pdbx_description
1 polymer ?
#
loop_
_entity_poly.entity_id
_entity_poly.type
_entity_poly.pdbx_seq_one_letter_code
_entity_poly.pdbx_strand_id
1 'polypeptide(L)'
;MLSGEIPEDIGLFSGLKVLDFGGNVLSGRIPDSVTNMTMLEFLTLASNQLNGEIPRKLGLMKSLRWIYLGYNNFSGEIPKEIGELISLKHLDLVYNNLTGEIPSSLGNLINLEYLFLYFNKLTGPIPKPIFNLKKLVSLDLSDNSLSGEIPELFSQLQNLEILHLFSNNFSGKIPNALSSLPHLQVLQLWSNRLSGEIPRDLGKYNNLTVLDLSTNNLTGKIPESICSSGRLFKLILFSNSMEGEIPKSLSLCKSLQRVRLQKNRLSGELSPEFTTLPLVYFLDISSNNLCGRIDDRKWDMPQLQMLNLAKNSFFGPVPGSFGSKKVENLDLSGNNFSGSIPQSFGELSELMELKLSENELSGQIPDQLSYCKKLVTLDLSHNHLTGEIPTSLSAMPVLGQLDLSVNELTGTIPANLGNVESLVQVNISHNHFHGSLPSTGAFLAINSSAVTGNKLCGGEKTSGLPPCNGVKNHARWFVLTFLLAFLMMFAIIVFFSIFVRQRKGSELKRVESEDGTWELQFLNSRASKSITIKDIVSSLREENLVASGKTGLSYKGKSSSNNKQFLAKKIASISTNSWMDWTQLCKVNHPNIVKLLATCRSGKAAILVYEYIEGKHLSEVIQRLSWDRRLKVAVGIARALKYLHCYCSPSIILGDITPRKIMVDEKDEAHLRLSLPGINYLNSDSKCFNSSAYVLQANTKSKFQTYSKTAETKGSSKGLTTEKSDIYGFGLLLIELLTGKSAADPELGIHGSLVEWARYCYSDCHLEMWVDTALIIKNNNQVVLNQIVETMNLGLQCTAGDPAARPCAIDLVKSLESVVRSSCCAASGLKLFSVSL
;
A
#
# COMPACT_ATOMS: atom_id res chain seq x y z
N MET A 1 17.32 9.23 -17.86
CA MET A 1 15.93 9.57 -18.20
C MET A 1 16.00 10.75 -19.10
N LEU A 2 15.42 10.61 -20.28
CA LEU A 2 15.28 11.67 -21.24
C LEU A 2 14.16 12.60 -20.76
N SER A 3 14.35 13.91 -20.92
CA SER A 3 13.40 14.95 -20.53
C SER A 3 13.30 16.02 -21.61
N GLY A 4 12.19 16.75 -21.62
CA GLY A 4 11.91 17.76 -22.64
C GLY A 4 11.25 17.14 -23.87
N GLU A 5 11.20 17.91 -24.96
CA GLU A 5 10.54 17.50 -26.20
C GLU A 5 11.42 16.58 -27.04
N ILE A 6 10.79 15.68 -27.80
CA ILE A 6 11.49 14.88 -28.80
C ILE A 6 11.84 15.83 -29.96
N PRO A 7 13.13 15.99 -30.32
CA PRO A 7 13.53 16.95 -31.35
C PRO A 7 13.13 16.47 -32.75
N GLU A 8 12.84 17.41 -33.66
CA GLU A 8 12.52 17.10 -35.07
C GLU A 8 13.67 16.39 -35.81
N ASP A 9 14.91 16.56 -35.36
CA ASP A 9 16.06 15.88 -35.96
C ASP A 9 16.05 14.36 -35.75
N ILE A 10 15.16 13.83 -34.89
CA ILE A 10 14.99 12.38 -34.71
C ILE A 10 14.63 11.68 -36.03
N GLY A 11 13.96 12.39 -36.96
CA GLY A 11 13.63 11.86 -38.27
C GLY A 11 14.83 11.59 -39.19
N LEU A 12 16.03 12.06 -38.85
CA LEU A 12 17.24 11.82 -39.63
C LEU A 12 17.73 10.37 -39.53
N PHE A 13 17.28 9.62 -38.52
CA PHE A 13 17.64 8.20 -38.32
C PHE A 13 16.82 7.26 -39.22
N SER A 14 16.78 7.52 -40.53
CA SER A 14 15.94 6.77 -41.50
C SER A 14 16.19 5.26 -41.54
N GLY A 15 17.38 4.82 -41.12
CA GLY A 15 17.77 3.41 -40.99
C GLY A 15 17.33 2.69 -39.71
N LEU A 16 16.67 3.40 -38.78
CA LEU A 16 16.33 2.85 -37.47
C LEU A 16 15.18 1.84 -37.56
N LYS A 17 15.31 0.72 -36.85
CA LYS A 17 14.29 -0.34 -36.75
C LYS A 17 13.57 -0.39 -35.41
N VAL A 18 14.24 0.06 -34.35
CA VAL A 18 13.73 0.03 -32.98
C VAL A 18 13.98 1.39 -32.36
N LEU A 19 12.92 2.03 -31.89
CA LEU A 19 12.97 3.25 -31.12
C LEU A 19 12.27 3.00 -29.78
N ASP A 20 13.06 2.99 -28.71
CA ASP A 20 12.57 2.80 -27.36
C ASP A 20 12.95 3.98 -26.47
N PHE A 21 11.96 4.81 -26.20
CA PHE A 21 12.02 5.88 -25.20
C PHE A 21 11.05 5.64 -24.04
N GLY A 22 10.63 4.40 -23.81
CA GLY A 22 9.71 4.05 -22.73
C GLY A 22 10.25 4.42 -21.35
N GLY A 23 9.36 4.80 -20.42
CA GLY A 23 9.71 5.02 -19.02
C GLY A 23 10.62 6.22 -18.77
N ASN A 24 10.40 7.34 -19.46
CA ASN A 24 11.16 8.59 -19.31
C ASN A 24 10.26 9.73 -18.80
N VAL A 25 10.69 10.99 -18.92
CA VAL A 25 9.88 12.20 -18.61
C VAL A 25 9.83 13.13 -19.83
N LEU A 26 9.77 12.53 -21.02
CA LEU A 26 9.60 13.29 -22.25
C LEU A 26 8.25 14.00 -22.24
N SER A 27 8.22 15.23 -22.70
CA SER A 27 7.06 16.11 -22.70
C SER A 27 6.80 16.66 -24.11
N GLY A 28 5.70 17.38 -24.30
CA GLY A 28 5.34 17.92 -25.62
C GLY A 28 4.79 16.84 -26.55
N ARG A 29 4.82 17.10 -27.86
CA ARG A 29 4.16 16.25 -28.88
C ARG A 29 5.13 15.24 -29.49
N ILE A 30 4.59 14.21 -30.16
CA ILE A 30 5.40 13.39 -31.07
C ILE A 30 5.68 14.25 -32.33
N PRO A 31 6.95 14.51 -32.67
CA PRO A 31 7.29 15.33 -33.82
C PRO A 31 6.98 14.60 -35.13
N ASP A 32 6.53 15.35 -36.14
CA ASP A 32 6.11 14.79 -37.43
C ASP A 32 7.27 14.07 -38.14
N SER A 33 8.50 14.52 -37.93
CA SER A 33 9.72 13.91 -38.44
C SER A 33 9.93 12.44 -38.04
N VAL A 34 9.28 11.93 -36.98
CA VAL A 34 9.33 10.49 -36.64
C VAL A 34 8.93 9.63 -37.83
N THR A 35 8.06 10.16 -38.70
CA THR A 35 7.54 9.47 -39.88
C THR A 35 8.56 9.29 -41.00
N ASN A 36 9.70 9.98 -40.93
CA ASN A 36 10.83 9.77 -41.85
C ASN A 36 11.57 8.45 -41.59
N MET A 37 11.37 7.81 -40.43
CA MET A 37 11.95 6.52 -40.07
C MET A 37 11.15 5.36 -40.69
N THR A 38 11.16 5.26 -42.01
CA THR A 38 10.32 4.31 -42.77
C THR A 38 10.64 2.83 -42.52
N MET A 39 11.83 2.52 -42.00
CA MET A 39 12.25 1.17 -41.62
C MET A 39 11.89 0.77 -40.18
N LEU A 40 11.24 1.65 -39.42
CA LEU A 40 10.94 1.39 -38.02
C LEU A 40 9.91 0.26 -37.87
N GLU A 41 10.26 -0.76 -37.08
CA GLU A 41 9.43 -1.93 -36.78
C GLU A 41 8.84 -1.84 -35.36
N PHE A 42 9.58 -1.25 -34.41
CA PHE A 42 9.19 -1.13 -33.01
C PHE A 42 9.30 0.32 -32.55
N LEU A 43 8.18 0.87 -32.07
CA LEU A 43 8.09 2.21 -31.50
C LEU A 43 7.48 2.12 -30.11
N THR A 44 8.25 2.50 -29.08
CA THR A 44 7.70 2.75 -27.75
C THR A 44 8.09 4.13 -27.24
N LEU A 45 7.07 4.86 -26.83
CA LEU A 45 7.14 6.12 -26.11
C LEU A 45 6.34 6.04 -24.80
N ALA A 46 6.00 4.83 -24.35
CA ALA A 46 5.11 4.60 -23.23
C ALA A 46 5.69 5.14 -21.91
N SER A 47 4.83 5.44 -20.93
CA SER A 47 5.25 5.93 -19.60
C SER A 47 6.13 7.19 -19.68
N ASN A 48 5.58 8.24 -20.30
CA ASN A 48 6.18 9.58 -20.40
C ASN A 48 5.13 10.65 -20.04
N GLN A 49 5.39 11.91 -20.37
CA GLN A 49 4.48 13.06 -20.19
C GLN A 49 4.09 13.67 -21.55
N LEU A 50 4.12 12.87 -22.62
CA LEU A 50 3.81 13.33 -23.98
C LEU A 50 2.34 13.69 -24.08
N ASN A 51 2.03 14.76 -24.79
CA ASN A 51 0.69 15.34 -24.89
C ASN A 51 0.36 15.74 -26.33
N GLY A 52 -0.85 16.27 -26.52
CA GLY A 52 -1.38 16.60 -27.84
C GLY A 52 -1.91 15.37 -28.59
N GLU A 53 -2.16 15.53 -29.88
CA GLU A 53 -2.71 14.46 -30.72
C GLU A 53 -1.64 13.48 -31.18
N ILE A 54 -2.04 12.22 -31.37
CA ILE A 54 -1.21 11.22 -32.05
C ILE A 54 -1.09 11.65 -33.53
N PRO A 55 0.12 11.82 -34.10
CA PRO A 55 0.26 12.32 -35.47
C PRO A 55 -0.36 11.38 -36.50
N ARG A 56 -1.28 11.90 -37.33
CA ARG A 56 -1.91 11.13 -38.43
C ARG A 56 -0.89 10.53 -39.40
N LYS A 57 0.23 11.23 -39.60
CA LYS A 57 1.32 10.80 -40.48
C LYS A 57 2.00 9.50 -40.01
N LEU A 58 1.80 9.05 -38.76
CA LEU A 58 2.28 7.73 -38.30
C LEU A 58 1.77 6.61 -39.20
N GLY A 59 0.59 6.75 -39.81
CA GLY A 59 0.05 5.79 -40.78
C GLY A 59 0.96 5.52 -41.99
N LEU A 60 1.93 6.39 -42.29
CA LEU A 60 2.88 6.21 -43.41
C LEU A 60 3.97 5.16 -43.12
N MET A 61 4.20 4.81 -41.85
CA MET A 61 5.32 3.96 -41.42
C MET A 61 4.97 2.47 -41.53
N LYS A 62 4.80 1.96 -42.76
CA LYS A 62 4.25 0.62 -43.06
C LYS A 62 5.06 -0.57 -42.50
N SER A 63 6.29 -0.35 -42.07
CA SER A 63 7.15 -1.35 -41.44
C SER A 63 6.81 -1.61 -39.97
N LEU A 64 6.02 -0.73 -39.33
CA LEU A 64 5.69 -0.84 -37.91
C LEU A 64 4.91 -2.12 -37.61
N ARG A 65 5.36 -2.80 -36.57
CA ARG A 65 4.80 -4.05 -36.03
C ARG A 65 4.34 -3.87 -34.59
N TRP A 66 5.03 -3.02 -33.82
CA TRP A 66 4.69 -2.74 -32.43
C TRP A 66 4.65 -1.23 -32.19
N ILE A 67 3.54 -0.76 -31.64
CA ILE A 67 3.36 0.61 -31.18
C ILE A 67 2.92 0.57 -29.72
N TYR A 68 3.72 1.20 -28.85
CA TYR A 68 3.43 1.38 -27.43
C TYR A 68 3.48 2.87 -27.08
N LEU A 69 2.32 3.49 -26.93
CA LEU A 69 2.16 4.90 -26.57
C LEU A 69 1.44 5.07 -25.23
N GLY A 70 1.25 3.98 -24.50
CA GLY A 70 0.53 3.94 -23.24
C GLY A 70 1.10 4.83 -22.14
N TYR A 71 0.30 5.15 -21.13
CA TYR A 71 0.72 5.94 -19.95
C TYR A 71 1.35 7.29 -20.35
N ASN A 72 0.58 8.10 -21.07
CA ASN A 72 0.94 9.45 -21.48
C ASN A 72 -0.27 10.38 -21.30
N ASN A 73 -0.18 11.60 -21.83
CA ASN A 73 -1.21 12.61 -21.81
C ASN A 73 -1.77 12.89 -23.23
N PHE A 74 -1.71 11.93 -24.15
CA PHE A 74 -2.22 12.10 -25.51
C PHE A 74 -3.73 12.38 -25.49
N SER A 75 -4.18 13.29 -26.33
CA SER A 75 -5.55 13.79 -26.41
C SER A 75 -6.07 13.77 -27.85
N GLY A 76 -7.35 14.05 -28.06
CA GLY A 76 -7.96 14.01 -29.39
C GLY A 76 -8.31 12.58 -29.82
N GLU A 77 -8.65 12.39 -31.08
CA GLU A 77 -9.10 11.10 -31.61
C GLU A 77 -7.95 10.16 -31.96
N ILE A 78 -8.22 8.86 -31.95
CA ILE A 78 -7.30 7.87 -32.55
C ILE A 78 -7.25 8.12 -34.06
N PRO A 79 -6.08 8.38 -34.67
CA PRO A 79 -5.99 8.63 -36.10
C PRO A 79 -6.43 7.42 -36.92
N LYS A 80 -7.38 7.61 -37.84
CA LYS A 80 -7.84 6.55 -38.75
C LYS A 80 -6.72 6.00 -39.63
N GLU A 81 -5.69 6.81 -39.89
CA GLU A 81 -4.52 6.46 -40.69
C GLU A 81 -3.68 5.34 -40.06
N ILE A 82 -3.80 5.10 -38.74
CA ILE A 82 -3.21 3.92 -38.09
C ILE A 82 -3.71 2.64 -38.75
N GLY A 83 -4.96 2.62 -39.24
CA GLY A 83 -5.54 1.48 -39.97
C GLY A 83 -4.83 1.13 -41.28
N GLU A 84 -3.89 1.96 -41.74
CA GLU A 84 -3.09 1.66 -42.92
C GLU A 84 -1.76 0.92 -42.62
N LEU A 85 -1.47 0.66 -41.34
CA LEU A 85 -0.26 -0.04 -40.88
C LEU A 85 -0.42 -1.56 -40.95
N ILE A 86 -0.56 -2.11 -42.15
CA ILE A 86 -0.91 -3.52 -42.39
C ILE A 86 0.04 -4.57 -41.75
N SER A 87 1.25 -4.17 -41.35
CA SER A 87 2.24 -5.02 -40.67
C SER A 87 2.04 -5.06 -39.15
N LEU A 88 1.15 -4.25 -38.59
CA LEU A 88 1.00 -4.06 -37.15
C LEU A 88 0.46 -5.33 -36.49
N LYS A 89 1.14 -5.73 -35.41
CA LYS A 89 0.82 -6.87 -34.54
C LYS A 89 0.34 -6.43 -33.17
N HIS A 90 0.88 -5.33 -32.67
CA HIS A 90 0.56 -4.81 -31.34
C HIS A 90 0.28 -3.30 -31.41
N LEU A 91 -0.88 -2.90 -30.91
CA LEU A 91 -1.26 -1.50 -30.74
C LEU A 91 -1.67 -1.26 -29.29
N ASP A 92 -0.86 -0.49 -28.58
CA ASP A 92 -1.11 -0.09 -27.20
C ASP A 92 -1.17 1.43 -27.06
N LEU A 93 -2.36 1.92 -26.71
CA LEU A 93 -2.67 3.32 -26.44
C LEU A 93 -3.27 3.51 -25.03
N VAL A 94 -2.99 2.59 -24.10
CA VAL A 94 -3.57 2.58 -22.74
C VAL A 94 -3.32 3.87 -21.97
N TYR A 95 -4.23 4.25 -21.07
CA TYR A 95 -3.99 5.31 -20.08
C TYR A 95 -3.54 6.62 -20.75
N ASN A 96 -4.47 7.21 -21.49
CA ASN A 96 -4.33 8.51 -22.14
C ASN A 96 -5.64 9.30 -22.01
N ASN A 97 -5.72 10.46 -22.66
CA ASN A 97 -6.92 11.29 -22.74
C ASN A 97 -7.59 11.23 -24.13
N LEU A 98 -7.49 10.09 -24.82
CA LEU A 98 -8.03 9.94 -26.18
C LEU A 98 -9.56 9.96 -26.15
N THR A 99 -10.17 10.65 -27.12
CA THR A 99 -11.62 10.88 -27.24
C THR A 99 -12.14 10.37 -28.59
N GLY A 100 -13.44 10.51 -28.85
CA GLY A 100 -14.04 10.14 -30.12
C GLY A 100 -14.30 8.63 -30.23
N GLU A 101 -14.66 8.18 -31.43
CA GLU A 101 -14.96 6.76 -31.68
C GLU A 101 -13.71 5.95 -32.01
N ILE A 102 -13.77 4.63 -31.80
CA ILE A 102 -12.76 3.72 -32.32
C ILE A 102 -12.83 3.75 -33.86
N PRO A 103 -11.75 4.08 -34.60
CA PRO A 103 -11.80 4.17 -36.05
C PRO A 103 -12.10 2.82 -36.69
N SER A 104 -13.07 2.79 -37.61
CA SER A 104 -13.41 1.57 -38.36
C SER A 104 -12.25 1.04 -39.20
N SER A 105 -11.30 1.89 -39.60
CA SER A 105 -10.09 1.52 -40.33
C SER A 105 -9.15 0.61 -39.54
N LEU A 106 -9.23 0.56 -38.20
CA LEU A 106 -8.44 -0.39 -37.41
C LEU A 106 -8.76 -1.85 -37.78
N GLY A 107 -9.94 -2.11 -38.34
CA GLY A 107 -10.30 -3.43 -38.87
C GLY A 107 -9.48 -3.90 -40.08
N ASN A 108 -8.69 -3.02 -40.71
CA ASN A 108 -7.80 -3.36 -41.82
C ASN A 108 -6.48 -4.02 -41.36
N LEU A 109 -6.19 -3.98 -40.05
CA LEU A 109 -4.93 -4.45 -39.46
C LEU A 109 -4.93 -5.98 -39.31
N ILE A 110 -5.07 -6.73 -40.40
CA ILE A 110 -5.28 -8.19 -40.40
C ILE A 110 -4.19 -9.02 -39.69
N ASN A 111 -3.04 -8.42 -39.37
CA ASN A 111 -1.95 -9.03 -38.62
C ASN A 111 -1.97 -8.72 -37.12
N LEU A 112 -2.93 -7.92 -36.64
CA LEU A 112 -3.03 -7.49 -35.26
C LEU A 112 -3.37 -8.67 -34.35
N GLU A 113 -2.57 -8.84 -33.31
CA GLU A 113 -2.68 -9.88 -32.28
C GLU A 113 -3.15 -9.26 -30.96
N TYR A 114 -2.75 -8.02 -30.67
CA TYR A 114 -3.06 -7.31 -29.42
C TYR A 114 -3.54 -5.87 -29.70
N LEU A 115 -4.72 -5.54 -29.17
CA LEU A 115 -5.31 -4.21 -29.25
C LEU A 115 -5.71 -3.73 -27.84
N PHE A 116 -4.97 -2.76 -27.31
CA PHE A 116 -5.17 -2.21 -25.97
C PHE A 116 -5.49 -0.72 -26.05
N LEU A 117 -6.73 -0.36 -25.71
CA LEU A 117 -7.25 1.01 -25.77
C LEU A 117 -7.84 1.48 -24.42
N TYR A 118 -7.63 0.70 -23.35
CA TYR A 118 -8.28 0.92 -22.07
C TYR A 118 -7.76 2.14 -21.30
N PHE A 119 -8.53 2.62 -20.31
CA PHE A 119 -8.27 3.89 -19.60
C PHE A 119 -8.14 5.08 -20.56
N ASN A 120 -9.20 5.36 -21.32
CA ASN A 120 -9.33 6.53 -22.19
C ASN A 120 -10.75 7.12 -22.07
N LYS A 121 -11.13 8.02 -22.98
CA LYS A 121 -12.46 8.66 -23.06
C LYS A 121 -13.15 8.33 -24.38
N LEU A 122 -12.90 7.15 -24.93
CA LEU A 122 -13.46 6.71 -26.21
C LEU A 122 -14.97 6.48 -26.06
N THR A 123 -15.72 6.80 -27.12
CA THR A 123 -17.18 6.75 -27.17
C THR A 123 -17.66 5.93 -28.38
N GLY A 124 -18.98 5.75 -28.51
CA GLY A 124 -19.57 5.02 -29.64
C GLY A 124 -19.46 3.49 -29.50
N PRO A 125 -19.92 2.74 -30.51
CA PRO A 125 -19.91 1.28 -30.51
C PRO A 125 -18.58 0.67 -30.97
N ILE A 126 -18.39 -0.63 -30.72
CA ILE A 126 -17.29 -1.39 -31.33
C ILE A 126 -17.53 -1.45 -32.85
N PRO A 127 -16.63 -0.92 -33.70
CA PRO A 127 -16.83 -0.89 -35.14
C PRO A 127 -16.86 -2.30 -35.73
N LYS A 128 -17.84 -2.58 -36.60
CA LYS A 128 -17.96 -3.89 -37.26
C LYS A 128 -16.66 -4.40 -37.94
N PRO A 129 -15.82 -3.56 -38.56
CA PRO A 129 -14.58 -4.05 -39.16
C PRO A 129 -13.56 -4.64 -38.17
N ILE A 130 -13.63 -4.34 -36.86
CA ILE A 130 -12.75 -4.94 -35.84
C ILE A 130 -12.86 -6.48 -35.84
N PHE A 131 -14.03 -7.03 -36.21
CA PHE A 131 -14.23 -8.48 -36.28
C PHE A 131 -13.52 -9.16 -37.46
N ASN A 132 -12.89 -8.40 -38.37
CA ASN A 132 -12.02 -8.93 -39.42
C ASN A 132 -10.61 -9.29 -38.90
N LEU A 133 -10.26 -8.91 -37.67
CA LEU A 133 -8.94 -9.12 -37.06
C LEU A 133 -8.79 -10.57 -36.58
N LYS A 134 -8.77 -11.53 -37.51
CA LYS A 134 -8.80 -12.97 -37.19
C LYS A 134 -7.60 -13.49 -36.39
N LYS A 135 -6.49 -12.73 -36.33
CA LYS A 135 -5.31 -13.06 -35.53
C LYS A 135 -5.36 -12.51 -34.10
N LEU A 136 -6.40 -11.76 -33.75
CA LEU A 136 -6.51 -11.10 -32.46
C LEU A 136 -6.60 -12.16 -31.34
N VAL A 137 -5.66 -12.06 -30.40
CA VAL A 137 -5.53 -12.92 -29.23
C VAL A 137 -6.08 -12.20 -28.00
N SER A 138 -5.82 -10.91 -27.88
CA SER A 138 -6.30 -10.11 -26.75
C SER A 138 -6.88 -8.78 -27.20
N LEU A 139 -8.06 -8.47 -26.68
CA LEU A 139 -8.79 -7.23 -26.91
C LEU A 139 -9.15 -6.60 -25.58
N ASP A 140 -8.57 -5.43 -25.31
CA ASP A 140 -8.89 -4.64 -24.12
C ASP A 140 -9.38 -3.25 -24.50
N LEU A 141 -10.68 -3.04 -24.30
CA LEU A 141 -11.39 -1.77 -24.51
C LEU A 141 -12.00 -1.23 -23.21
N SER A 142 -11.56 -1.73 -22.06
CA SER A 142 -12.12 -1.41 -20.75
C SER A 142 -11.90 0.06 -20.34
N ASP A 143 -12.56 0.52 -19.28
CA ASP A 143 -12.39 1.87 -18.69
C ASP A 143 -12.46 3.00 -19.75
N ASN A 144 -13.59 3.05 -20.45
CA ASN A 144 -13.91 4.04 -21.48
C ASN A 144 -15.38 4.47 -21.36
N SER A 145 -15.91 5.15 -22.37
CA SER A 145 -17.34 5.52 -22.49
C SER A 145 -17.99 4.87 -23.73
N LEU A 146 -17.52 3.68 -24.12
CA LEU A 146 -18.06 2.92 -25.26
C LEU A 146 -19.49 2.47 -24.96
N SER A 147 -20.33 2.38 -25.98
CA SER A 147 -21.76 2.12 -25.87
C SER A 147 -22.29 1.20 -26.96
N GLY A 148 -23.59 0.94 -26.98
CA GLY A 148 -24.20 0.00 -27.92
C GLY A 148 -24.14 -1.46 -27.42
N GLU A 149 -24.52 -2.39 -28.29
CA GLU A 149 -24.55 -3.81 -27.97
C GLU A 149 -23.22 -4.51 -28.27
N ILE A 150 -22.91 -5.57 -27.53
CA ILE A 150 -21.82 -6.49 -27.86
C ILE A 150 -22.33 -7.40 -29.00
N PRO A 151 -21.78 -7.34 -30.22
CA PRO A 151 -22.39 -7.99 -31.38
C PRO A 151 -22.04 -9.49 -31.50
N GLU A 152 -22.91 -10.26 -32.14
CA GLU A 152 -22.67 -11.68 -32.48
C GLU A 152 -21.46 -11.91 -33.42
N LEU A 153 -20.91 -10.84 -34.00
CA LEU A 153 -19.71 -10.89 -34.83
C LEU A 153 -18.44 -11.29 -34.07
N PHE A 154 -18.46 -11.30 -32.72
CA PHE A 154 -17.36 -11.85 -31.93
C PHE A 154 -17.00 -13.28 -32.36
N SER A 155 -17.96 -14.05 -32.85
CA SER A 155 -17.77 -15.40 -33.41
C SER A 155 -16.76 -15.47 -34.56
N GLN A 156 -16.33 -14.34 -35.13
CA GLN A 156 -15.29 -14.30 -36.17
C GLN A 156 -13.86 -14.31 -35.60
N LEU A 157 -13.68 -13.92 -34.33
CA LEU A 157 -12.39 -13.80 -33.65
C LEU A 157 -11.95 -15.12 -33.02
N GLN A 158 -11.73 -16.13 -33.86
CA GLN A 158 -11.51 -17.52 -33.43
C GLN A 158 -10.26 -17.73 -32.56
N ASN A 159 -9.28 -16.82 -32.63
CA ASN A 159 -8.05 -16.87 -31.82
C ASN A 159 -8.14 -16.10 -30.49
N LEU A 160 -9.28 -15.47 -30.19
CA LEU A 160 -9.42 -14.60 -29.02
C LEU A 160 -9.37 -15.41 -27.72
N GLU A 161 -8.41 -15.08 -26.86
CA GLU A 161 -8.19 -15.70 -25.55
C GLU A 161 -8.68 -14.80 -24.41
N ILE A 162 -8.49 -13.49 -24.55
CA ILE A 162 -8.74 -12.50 -23.50
C ILE A 162 -9.65 -11.40 -24.07
N LEU A 163 -10.78 -11.18 -23.41
CA LEU A 163 -11.71 -10.11 -23.73
C LEU A 163 -12.06 -9.29 -22.49
N HIS A 164 -11.63 -8.03 -22.50
CA HIS A 164 -11.95 -7.05 -21.48
C HIS A 164 -12.77 -5.90 -22.08
N LEU A 165 -14.02 -5.76 -21.62
CA LEU A 165 -14.94 -4.67 -22.01
C LEU A 165 -15.55 -3.99 -20.78
N PHE A 166 -14.99 -4.23 -19.60
CA PHE A 166 -15.54 -3.74 -18.33
C PHE A 166 -15.45 -2.21 -18.21
N SER A 167 -16.17 -1.62 -17.24
CA SER A 167 -16.21 -0.17 -17.00
C SER A 167 -16.51 0.65 -18.27
N ASN A 168 -17.63 0.35 -18.91
CA ASN A 168 -18.11 1.03 -20.10
C ASN A 168 -19.64 1.23 -20.01
N ASN A 169 -20.25 1.63 -21.12
CA ASN A 169 -21.68 1.87 -21.24
C ASN A 169 -22.36 0.87 -22.20
N PHE A 170 -21.82 -0.35 -22.34
CA PHE A 170 -22.41 -1.40 -23.19
C PHE A 170 -23.77 -1.84 -22.65
N SER A 171 -24.71 -2.08 -23.55
CA SER A 171 -26.09 -2.47 -23.26
C SER A 171 -26.50 -3.71 -24.05
N GLY A 172 -27.77 -4.12 -23.93
CA GLY A 172 -28.27 -5.30 -24.63
C GLY A 172 -27.84 -6.60 -23.94
N LYS A 173 -27.83 -7.71 -24.67
CA LYS A 173 -27.52 -9.04 -24.12
C LYS A 173 -26.03 -9.39 -24.30
N ILE A 174 -25.54 -10.31 -23.48
CA ILE A 174 -24.29 -11.00 -23.76
C ILE A 174 -24.54 -11.94 -24.96
N PRO A 175 -23.83 -11.78 -26.09
CA PRO A 175 -24.11 -12.56 -27.30
C PRO A 175 -23.68 -14.02 -27.17
N ASN A 176 -24.40 -14.92 -27.85
CA ASN A 176 -24.10 -16.35 -27.84
C ASN A 176 -22.77 -16.67 -28.52
N ALA A 177 -22.32 -15.80 -29.43
CA ALA A 177 -21.02 -15.87 -30.07
C ALA A 177 -19.84 -16.02 -29.10
N LEU A 178 -19.90 -15.47 -27.88
CA LEU A 178 -18.81 -15.63 -26.90
C LEU A 178 -18.68 -17.07 -26.40
N SER A 179 -19.76 -17.85 -26.42
CA SER A 179 -19.76 -19.27 -26.06
C SER A 179 -19.11 -20.15 -27.12
N SER A 180 -19.00 -19.68 -28.38
CA SER A 180 -18.42 -20.46 -29.49
C SER A 180 -16.94 -20.17 -29.75
N LEU A 181 -16.31 -19.29 -28.97
CA LEU A 181 -14.88 -18.96 -29.10
C LEU A 181 -14.00 -20.03 -28.44
N PRO A 182 -13.29 -20.87 -29.21
CA PRO A 182 -12.66 -22.09 -28.68
C PRO A 182 -11.50 -21.81 -27.71
N HIS A 183 -10.84 -20.65 -27.85
CA HIS A 183 -9.66 -20.28 -27.06
C HIS A 183 -9.96 -19.31 -25.92
N LEU A 184 -11.21 -18.86 -25.76
CA LEU A 184 -11.57 -17.87 -24.74
C LEU A 184 -11.31 -18.41 -23.32
N GLN A 185 -10.47 -17.69 -22.57
CA GLN A 185 -10.03 -18.04 -21.22
C GLN A 185 -10.44 -16.98 -20.20
N VAL A 186 -10.38 -15.70 -20.57
CA VAL A 186 -10.68 -14.57 -19.69
C VAL A 186 -11.77 -13.73 -20.32
N LEU A 187 -12.91 -13.63 -19.62
CA LEU A 187 -14.03 -12.81 -20.03
C LEU A 187 -14.42 -11.86 -18.91
N GLN A 188 -14.22 -10.55 -19.13
CA GLN A 188 -14.55 -9.51 -18.17
C GLN A 188 -15.43 -8.43 -18.80
N LEU A 189 -16.70 -8.39 -18.37
CA LEU A 189 -17.73 -7.48 -18.88
C LEU A 189 -18.37 -6.64 -17.76
N TRP A 190 -17.75 -6.61 -16.57
CA TRP A 190 -18.32 -5.99 -15.37
C TRP A 190 -18.48 -4.46 -15.48
N SER A 191 -19.33 -3.86 -14.65
CA SER A 191 -19.63 -2.42 -14.66
C SER A 191 -20.05 -1.90 -16.06
N ASN A 192 -21.13 -2.48 -16.57
CA ASN A 192 -21.81 -2.06 -17.80
C ASN A 192 -23.33 -2.00 -17.56
N ARG A 193 -24.12 -1.87 -18.63
CA ARG A 193 -25.60 -1.92 -18.62
C ARG A 193 -26.13 -3.17 -19.34
N LEU A 194 -25.38 -4.27 -19.30
CA LEU A 194 -25.77 -5.53 -19.94
C LEU A 194 -27.00 -6.13 -19.23
N SER A 195 -27.83 -6.82 -20.00
CA SER A 195 -29.14 -7.30 -19.57
C SER A 195 -29.47 -8.67 -20.16
N GLY A 196 -30.55 -9.30 -19.70
CA GLY A 196 -30.93 -10.64 -20.13
C GLY A 196 -30.05 -11.74 -19.51
N GLU A 197 -30.17 -12.95 -20.07
CA GLU A 197 -29.52 -14.16 -19.54
C GLU A 197 -28.05 -14.27 -19.94
N ILE A 198 -27.23 -14.90 -19.08
CA ILE A 198 -25.91 -15.41 -19.47
C ILE A 198 -26.12 -16.55 -20.50
N PRO A 199 -25.41 -16.55 -21.64
CA PRO A 199 -25.52 -17.61 -22.64
C PRO A 199 -25.36 -19.01 -22.04
N ARG A 200 -26.30 -19.90 -22.36
CA ARG A 200 -26.47 -21.23 -21.73
C ARG A 200 -25.28 -22.18 -21.96
N ASP A 201 -24.59 -22.00 -23.08
CA ASP A 201 -23.42 -22.78 -23.49
C ASP A 201 -22.08 -22.09 -23.12
N LEU A 202 -22.09 -20.96 -22.39
CA LEU A 202 -20.86 -20.30 -21.96
C LEU A 202 -20.09 -21.22 -21.00
N GLY A 203 -18.81 -21.52 -21.30
CA GLY A 203 -17.99 -22.47 -20.55
C GLY A 203 -17.99 -23.89 -21.12
N LYS A 204 -18.91 -24.21 -22.06
CA LYS A 204 -19.04 -25.54 -22.67
C LYS A 204 -17.98 -25.86 -23.71
N TYR A 205 -17.72 -24.91 -24.61
CA TYR A 205 -16.81 -25.08 -25.75
C TYR A 205 -15.49 -24.31 -25.60
N ASN A 206 -15.28 -23.68 -24.43
CA ASN A 206 -14.13 -22.83 -24.17
C ASN A 206 -13.52 -23.11 -22.79
N ASN A 207 -12.25 -22.74 -22.64
CA ASN A 207 -11.46 -23.05 -21.45
C ASN A 207 -11.45 -21.87 -20.48
N LEU A 208 -12.63 -21.41 -20.06
CA LEU A 208 -12.74 -20.29 -19.12
C LEU A 208 -11.97 -20.56 -17.82
N THR A 209 -11.17 -19.58 -17.44
CA THR A 209 -10.37 -19.54 -16.20
C THR A 209 -10.83 -18.40 -15.30
N VAL A 210 -11.22 -17.27 -15.91
CA VAL A 210 -11.75 -16.08 -15.23
C VAL A 210 -13.03 -15.62 -15.92
N LEU A 211 -14.09 -15.47 -15.14
CA LEU A 211 -15.34 -14.87 -15.57
C LEU A 211 -15.78 -13.80 -14.58
N ASP A 212 -15.87 -12.56 -15.07
CA ASP A 212 -16.40 -11.44 -14.30
C ASP A 212 -17.48 -10.68 -15.07
N LEU A 213 -18.72 -10.84 -14.62
CA LEU A 213 -19.91 -10.20 -15.18
C LEU A 213 -20.62 -9.30 -14.15
N SER A 214 -19.92 -8.94 -13.07
CA SER A 214 -20.51 -8.19 -11.95
C SER A 214 -20.98 -6.79 -12.33
N THR A 215 -21.86 -6.20 -11.51
CA THR A 215 -22.35 -4.83 -11.69
C THR A 215 -22.92 -4.60 -13.10
N ASN A 216 -23.95 -5.37 -13.42
CA ASN A 216 -24.75 -5.25 -14.65
C ASN A 216 -26.24 -5.43 -14.29
N ASN A 217 -27.10 -5.57 -15.29
CA ASN A 217 -28.53 -5.83 -15.13
C ASN A 217 -28.92 -7.24 -15.66
N LEU A 218 -28.03 -8.23 -15.49
CA LEU A 218 -28.24 -9.60 -15.95
C LEU A 218 -29.31 -10.30 -15.13
N THR A 219 -30.04 -11.21 -15.78
CA THR A 219 -31.18 -11.97 -15.21
C THR A 219 -31.03 -13.46 -15.50
N GLY A 220 -31.97 -14.27 -15.02
CA GLY A 220 -31.99 -15.71 -15.26
C GLY A 220 -30.97 -16.48 -14.42
N LYS A 221 -30.79 -17.76 -14.76
CA LYS A 221 -29.96 -18.69 -13.99
C LYS A 221 -28.49 -18.60 -14.34
N ILE A 222 -27.63 -18.98 -13.40
CA ILE A 222 -26.22 -19.26 -13.69
C ILE A 222 -26.17 -20.53 -14.58
N PRO A 223 -25.53 -20.52 -15.76
CA PRO A 223 -25.47 -21.68 -16.63
C PRO A 223 -24.73 -22.86 -15.99
N GLU A 224 -25.23 -24.08 -16.19
CA GLU A 224 -24.58 -25.30 -15.69
C GLU A 224 -23.21 -25.57 -16.34
N SER A 225 -23.00 -25.06 -17.55
CA SER A 225 -21.81 -25.28 -18.36
C SER A 225 -20.62 -24.37 -18.02
N ILE A 226 -20.80 -23.41 -17.10
CA ILE A 226 -19.83 -22.32 -16.87
C ILE A 226 -18.44 -22.78 -16.45
N CYS A 227 -18.34 -23.99 -15.88
CA CYS A 227 -17.07 -24.65 -15.56
C CYS A 227 -16.96 -26.07 -16.19
N SER A 228 -17.52 -26.30 -17.38
CA SER A 228 -17.34 -27.60 -18.05
C SER A 228 -15.86 -27.93 -18.35
N SER A 229 -15.00 -26.92 -18.50
CA SER A 229 -13.54 -27.09 -18.65
C SER A 229 -12.83 -27.58 -17.38
N GLY A 230 -13.45 -27.42 -16.20
CA GLY A 230 -12.82 -27.68 -14.91
C GLY A 230 -11.68 -26.72 -14.55
N ARG A 231 -11.48 -25.61 -15.30
CA ARG A 231 -10.36 -24.67 -15.10
C ARG A 231 -10.75 -23.31 -14.50
N LEU A 232 -12.05 -23.05 -14.33
CA LEU A 232 -12.55 -21.78 -13.81
C LEU A 232 -12.14 -21.60 -12.35
N PHE A 233 -11.25 -20.65 -12.08
CA PHE A 233 -10.79 -20.38 -10.71
C PHE A 233 -11.39 -19.08 -10.13
N LYS A 234 -11.84 -18.15 -10.98
CA LYS A 234 -12.45 -16.88 -10.57
C LYS A 234 -13.82 -16.71 -11.21
N LEU A 235 -14.87 -16.77 -10.39
CA LEU A 235 -16.27 -16.58 -10.79
C LEU A 235 -16.87 -15.40 -10.02
N ILE A 236 -17.18 -14.32 -10.74
CA ILE A 236 -17.66 -13.07 -10.16
C ILE A 236 -18.91 -12.59 -10.91
N LEU A 237 -20.06 -12.65 -10.24
CA LEU A 237 -21.39 -12.32 -10.80
C LEU A 237 -22.19 -11.34 -9.92
N PHE A 238 -21.57 -10.74 -8.91
CA PHE A 238 -22.27 -9.93 -7.92
C PHE A 238 -22.94 -8.68 -8.49
N SER A 239 -23.94 -8.13 -7.79
CA SER A 239 -24.69 -6.92 -8.21
C SER A 239 -25.29 -7.07 -9.60
N ASN A 240 -26.18 -8.05 -9.74
CA ASN A 240 -27.03 -8.30 -10.90
C ASN A 240 -28.45 -8.64 -10.40
N SER A 241 -29.31 -9.16 -11.28
CA SER A 241 -30.64 -9.69 -10.96
C SER A 241 -30.73 -11.20 -11.27
N MET A 242 -29.65 -11.94 -11.07
CA MET A 242 -29.59 -13.39 -11.31
C MET A 242 -30.54 -14.13 -10.35
N GLU A 243 -31.23 -15.16 -10.85
CA GLU A 243 -32.25 -15.92 -10.11
C GLU A 243 -32.03 -17.44 -10.18
N GLY A 244 -32.79 -18.18 -9.39
CA GLY A 244 -32.71 -19.63 -9.30
C GLY A 244 -31.54 -20.13 -8.46
N GLU A 245 -31.30 -21.44 -8.50
CA GLU A 245 -30.31 -22.11 -7.66
C GLU A 245 -28.87 -21.91 -8.16
N ILE A 246 -27.91 -21.98 -7.23
CA ILE A 246 -26.49 -22.15 -7.57
C ILE A 246 -26.34 -23.55 -8.19
N PRO A 247 -25.89 -23.68 -9.47
CA PRO A 247 -25.86 -24.96 -10.16
C PRO A 247 -24.98 -26.00 -9.47
N LYS A 248 -25.48 -27.22 -9.30
CA LYS A 248 -24.73 -28.35 -8.72
C LYS A 248 -23.46 -28.68 -9.52
N SER A 249 -23.41 -28.34 -10.80
CA SER A 249 -22.21 -28.51 -11.62
C SER A 249 -21.01 -27.69 -11.11
N LEU A 250 -21.24 -26.56 -10.44
CA LEU A 250 -20.17 -25.77 -9.81
C LEU A 250 -19.47 -26.53 -8.68
N SER A 251 -20.15 -27.48 -8.02
CA SER A 251 -19.57 -28.35 -7.01
C SER A 251 -18.50 -29.31 -7.59
N LEU A 252 -18.52 -29.54 -8.91
CA LEU A 252 -17.49 -30.32 -9.61
C LEU A 252 -16.26 -29.48 -10.01
N CYS A 253 -16.37 -28.15 -9.94
CA CYS A 253 -15.35 -27.20 -10.35
C CYS A 253 -14.27 -27.02 -9.26
N LYS A 254 -13.45 -28.06 -9.05
CA LYS A 254 -12.42 -28.09 -7.99
C LYS A 254 -11.33 -27.02 -8.12
N SER A 255 -11.26 -26.34 -9.27
CA SER A 255 -10.34 -25.23 -9.53
C SER A 255 -10.82 -23.90 -8.96
N LEU A 256 -12.08 -23.76 -8.53
CA LEU A 256 -12.61 -22.52 -7.96
C LEU A 256 -11.81 -22.06 -6.73
N GLN A 257 -11.40 -20.80 -6.77
CA GLN A 257 -10.66 -20.14 -5.71
C GLN A 257 -11.44 -18.94 -5.14
N ARG A 258 -12.02 -18.13 -6.04
CA ARG A 258 -12.75 -16.91 -5.68
C ARG A 258 -14.14 -16.93 -6.30
N VAL A 259 -15.16 -17.02 -5.46
CA VAL A 259 -16.57 -17.05 -5.85
C VAL A 259 -17.31 -15.89 -5.21
N ARG A 260 -17.90 -15.02 -6.05
CA ARG A 260 -18.59 -13.80 -5.62
C ARG A 260 -19.92 -13.66 -6.34
N LEU A 261 -21.00 -14.01 -5.67
CA LEU A 261 -22.37 -14.03 -6.21
C LEU A 261 -23.30 -13.07 -5.46
N GLN A 262 -22.76 -12.23 -4.58
CA GLN A 262 -23.55 -11.40 -3.68
C GLN A 262 -24.43 -10.36 -4.39
N LYS A 263 -25.49 -9.88 -3.74
CA LYS A 263 -26.45 -8.91 -4.31
C LYS A 263 -27.07 -9.39 -5.62
N ASN A 264 -27.79 -10.51 -5.54
CA ASN A 264 -28.59 -11.10 -6.61
C ASN A 264 -29.93 -11.59 -6.01
N ARG A 265 -30.68 -12.41 -6.74
CA ARG A 265 -31.93 -13.05 -6.31
C ARG A 265 -31.81 -14.58 -6.32
N LEU A 266 -30.59 -15.09 -6.08
CA LEU A 266 -30.33 -16.54 -6.07
C LEU A 266 -31.09 -17.19 -4.92
N SER A 267 -31.66 -18.37 -5.16
CA SER A 267 -32.54 -19.05 -4.22
C SER A 267 -32.19 -20.53 -4.06
N GLY A 268 -32.92 -21.23 -3.19
CA GLY A 268 -32.70 -22.64 -2.90
C GLY A 268 -31.53 -22.89 -1.95
N GLU A 269 -31.18 -24.17 -1.79
CA GLU A 269 -30.21 -24.60 -0.80
C GLU A 269 -28.79 -24.68 -1.37
N LEU A 270 -27.79 -24.39 -0.51
CA LEU A 270 -26.39 -24.68 -0.82
C LEU A 270 -26.14 -26.18 -0.82
N SER A 271 -25.81 -26.75 -1.98
CA SER A 271 -25.49 -28.17 -2.09
C SER A 271 -24.34 -28.58 -1.17
N PRO A 272 -24.40 -29.73 -0.47
CA PRO A 272 -23.32 -30.20 0.40
C PRO A 272 -21.98 -30.32 -0.31
N GLU A 273 -21.98 -30.79 -1.57
CA GLU A 273 -20.76 -30.93 -2.37
C GLU A 273 -20.10 -29.57 -2.65
N PHE A 274 -20.89 -28.49 -2.77
CA PHE A 274 -20.34 -27.15 -2.97
C PHE A 274 -19.52 -26.70 -1.75
N THR A 275 -19.92 -27.12 -0.55
CA THR A 275 -19.20 -26.84 0.72
C THR A 275 -17.95 -27.69 0.94
N THR A 276 -17.51 -28.45 -0.07
CA THR A 276 -16.31 -29.30 -0.06
C THR A 276 -15.27 -28.92 -1.13
N LEU A 277 -15.39 -27.73 -1.72
CA LEU A 277 -14.46 -27.27 -2.74
C LEU A 277 -13.08 -26.94 -2.14
N PRO A 278 -11.99 -27.59 -2.61
CA PRO A 278 -10.72 -27.62 -1.88
C PRO A 278 -9.91 -26.32 -1.97
N LEU A 279 -10.11 -25.52 -3.03
CA LEU A 279 -9.28 -24.35 -3.33
C LEU A 279 -9.97 -23.01 -3.04
N VAL A 280 -11.25 -23.02 -2.65
CA VAL A 280 -12.01 -21.79 -2.38
C VAL A 280 -11.46 -21.11 -1.14
N TYR A 281 -10.86 -19.94 -1.33
CA TYR A 281 -10.38 -19.10 -0.24
C TYR A 281 -11.31 -17.91 0.05
N PHE A 282 -12.10 -17.49 -0.94
CA PHE A 282 -13.02 -16.36 -0.83
C PHE A 282 -14.38 -16.73 -1.40
N LEU A 283 -15.38 -16.80 -0.52
CA LEU A 283 -16.78 -17.10 -0.86
C LEU A 283 -17.70 -16.01 -0.32
N ASP A 284 -18.30 -15.25 -1.23
CA ASP A 284 -19.30 -14.23 -0.91
C ASP A 284 -20.58 -14.50 -1.72
N ILE A 285 -21.63 -14.92 -1.03
CA ILE A 285 -22.97 -15.21 -1.60
C ILE A 285 -24.05 -14.43 -0.86
N SER A 286 -23.63 -13.36 -0.19
CA SER A 286 -24.48 -12.52 0.65
C SER A 286 -25.56 -11.75 -0.14
N SER A 287 -26.57 -11.22 0.53
CA SER A 287 -27.66 -10.44 -0.09
C SER A 287 -28.32 -11.21 -1.25
N ASN A 288 -28.86 -12.39 -0.95
CA ASN A 288 -29.59 -13.24 -1.87
C ASN A 288 -30.85 -13.81 -1.17
N ASN A 289 -31.54 -14.75 -1.82
CA ASN A 289 -32.70 -15.48 -1.29
C ASN A 289 -32.36 -16.95 -0.97
N LEU A 290 -31.10 -17.25 -0.66
CA LEU A 290 -30.65 -18.62 -0.35
C LEU A 290 -31.23 -19.06 1.00
N CYS A 291 -31.55 -20.35 1.11
CA CYS A 291 -32.17 -20.91 2.30
C CYS A 291 -31.59 -22.29 2.66
N GLY A 292 -32.16 -22.90 3.69
CA GLY A 292 -31.78 -24.23 4.16
C GLY A 292 -30.88 -24.18 5.39
N ARG A 293 -30.68 -25.37 5.98
CA ARG A 293 -29.75 -25.59 7.08
C ARG A 293 -28.33 -25.74 6.55
N ILE A 294 -27.33 -25.35 7.32
CA ILE A 294 -25.90 -25.52 6.97
C ILE A 294 -25.11 -26.32 8.03
N ASP A 295 -25.75 -26.69 9.15
CA ASP A 295 -25.16 -27.39 10.30
C ASP A 295 -25.18 -28.92 10.18
N ASP A 296 -26.05 -29.46 9.34
CA ASP A 296 -26.25 -30.89 9.12
C ASP A 296 -25.18 -31.55 8.23
N ARG A 297 -24.19 -30.77 7.77
CA ARG A 297 -23.19 -31.19 6.80
C ARG A 297 -21.76 -30.85 7.22
N LYS A 298 -20.83 -31.66 6.71
CA LYS A 298 -19.40 -31.45 6.92
C LYS A 298 -18.88 -30.43 5.91
N TRP A 299 -18.44 -29.28 6.40
CA TRP A 299 -17.65 -28.34 5.61
C TRP A 299 -16.21 -28.84 5.47
N ASP A 300 -15.68 -28.82 4.24
CA ASP A 300 -14.32 -29.24 3.92
C ASP A 300 -13.68 -28.27 2.90
N MET A 301 -13.52 -27.02 3.31
CA MET A 301 -12.88 -25.96 2.51
C MET A 301 -11.57 -25.51 3.18
N PRO A 302 -10.47 -26.26 3.04
CA PRO A 302 -9.23 -26.04 3.81
C PRO A 302 -8.49 -24.73 3.49
N GLN A 303 -8.80 -24.07 2.38
CA GLN A 303 -8.21 -22.78 2.03
C GLN A 303 -9.08 -21.58 2.40
N LEU A 304 -10.27 -21.79 2.97
CA LEU A 304 -11.22 -20.73 3.26
C LEU A 304 -10.63 -19.69 4.21
N GLN A 305 -10.65 -18.43 3.78
CA GLN A 305 -10.21 -17.25 4.52
C GLN A 305 -11.35 -16.25 4.71
N MET A 306 -12.20 -16.08 3.69
CA MET A 306 -13.35 -15.19 3.74
C MET A 306 -14.63 -15.96 3.39
N LEU A 307 -15.59 -15.93 4.31
CA LEU A 307 -16.92 -16.48 4.15
C LEU A 307 -17.97 -15.42 4.49
N ASN A 308 -18.79 -15.05 3.50
CA ASN A 308 -19.93 -14.18 3.71
C ASN A 308 -21.23 -14.79 3.17
N LEU A 309 -22.12 -15.11 4.11
CA LEU A 309 -23.46 -15.65 3.88
C LEU A 309 -24.56 -14.65 4.27
N ALA A 310 -24.19 -13.42 4.60
CA ALA A 310 -25.10 -12.45 5.21
C ALA A 310 -26.32 -12.13 4.33
N LYS A 311 -27.42 -11.68 4.94
CA LYS A 311 -28.63 -11.21 4.23
C LYS A 311 -29.19 -12.27 3.28
N ASN A 312 -29.46 -13.44 3.84
CA ASN A 312 -30.12 -14.57 3.18
C ASN A 312 -31.26 -15.08 4.09
N SER A 313 -31.74 -16.30 3.86
CA SER A 313 -32.78 -16.96 4.66
C SER A 313 -32.28 -18.31 5.19
N PHE A 314 -30.99 -18.42 5.53
CA PHE A 314 -30.44 -19.60 6.19
C PHE A 314 -30.99 -19.72 7.61
N PHE A 315 -31.26 -20.95 8.05
CA PHE A 315 -31.87 -21.20 9.36
C PHE A 315 -31.27 -22.40 10.09
N GLY A 316 -31.58 -22.52 11.38
CA GLY A 316 -31.04 -23.54 12.26
C GLY A 316 -29.72 -23.13 12.91
N PRO A 317 -29.03 -24.06 13.60
CA PRO A 317 -27.75 -23.82 14.26
C PRO A 317 -26.65 -23.36 13.31
N VAL A 318 -25.68 -22.61 13.84
CA VAL A 318 -24.45 -22.27 13.13
C VAL A 318 -23.45 -23.44 13.21
N PRO A 319 -22.78 -23.84 12.11
CA PRO A 319 -21.78 -24.91 12.14
C PRO A 319 -20.58 -24.54 13.00
N GLY A 320 -20.03 -25.49 13.75
CA GLY A 320 -18.85 -25.24 14.58
C GLY A 320 -17.53 -25.07 13.82
N SER A 321 -17.47 -25.45 12.54
CA SER A 321 -16.29 -25.36 11.69
C SER A 321 -16.68 -25.27 10.22
N PHE A 322 -15.88 -24.56 9.43
CA PHE A 322 -16.04 -24.41 7.98
C PHE A 322 -14.94 -25.14 7.19
N GLY A 323 -14.21 -26.06 7.83
CA GLY A 323 -13.14 -26.86 7.22
C GLY A 323 -11.76 -26.16 7.18
N SER A 324 -11.67 -24.90 7.61
CA SER A 324 -10.42 -24.12 7.65
C SER A 324 -10.24 -23.41 8.99
N LYS A 325 -9.01 -23.42 9.52
CA LYS A 325 -8.59 -22.58 10.65
C LYS A 325 -8.02 -21.22 10.22
N LYS A 326 -7.90 -21.01 8.90
CA LYS A 326 -7.40 -19.76 8.29
C LYS A 326 -8.51 -18.74 8.03
N VAL A 327 -9.73 -18.97 8.52
CA VAL A 327 -10.84 -18.02 8.34
C VAL A 327 -10.52 -16.73 9.07
N GLU A 328 -10.40 -15.64 8.31
CA GLU A 328 -10.13 -14.29 8.77
C GLU A 328 -11.43 -13.48 8.90
N ASN A 329 -12.36 -13.66 7.96
CA ASN A 329 -13.63 -12.92 7.92
C ASN A 329 -14.80 -13.89 7.83
N LEU A 330 -15.65 -13.88 8.85
CA LEU A 330 -16.88 -14.66 8.91
C LEU A 330 -18.08 -13.73 9.14
N ASP A 331 -18.92 -13.63 8.12
CA ASP A 331 -20.15 -12.82 8.15
C ASP A 331 -21.37 -13.68 7.84
N LEU A 332 -22.19 -13.89 8.86
CA LEU A 332 -23.43 -14.67 8.81
C LEU A 332 -24.65 -13.78 9.16
N SER A 333 -24.48 -12.45 9.17
CA SER A 333 -25.48 -11.50 9.65
C SER A 333 -26.77 -11.48 8.80
N GLY A 334 -27.90 -11.09 9.36
CA GLY A 334 -29.16 -10.95 8.61
C GLY A 334 -29.67 -12.27 8.05
N ASN A 335 -29.79 -13.28 8.90
CA ASN A 335 -30.33 -14.61 8.57
C ASN A 335 -31.32 -15.05 9.67
N ASN A 336 -31.78 -16.31 9.63
CA ASN A 336 -32.63 -16.92 10.64
C ASN A 336 -31.85 -17.99 11.45
N PHE A 337 -30.55 -17.79 11.67
CA PHE A 337 -29.75 -18.74 12.47
C PHE A 337 -30.22 -18.72 13.92
N SER A 338 -30.34 -19.90 14.51
CA SER A 338 -30.84 -20.11 15.87
C SER A 338 -29.89 -20.98 16.71
N GLY A 339 -30.24 -21.23 17.97
CA GLY A 339 -29.36 -21.95 18.90
C GLY A 339 -28.21 -21.09 19.42
N SER A 340 -27.20 -21.72 20.04
CA SER A 340 -26.08 -21.04 20.67
C SER A 340 -24.91 -20.79 19.73
N ILE A 341 -24.15 -19.73 19.97
CA ILE A 341 -22.86 -19.49 19.31
C ILE A 341 -21.90 -20.67 19.61
N PRO A 342 -21.31 -21.33 18.59
CA PRO A 342 -20.42 -22.47 18.82
C PRO A 342 -19.16 -22.11 19.60
N GLN A 343 -18.86 -22.85 20.66
CA GLN A 343 -17.61 -22.69 21.44
C GLN A 343 -16.35 -22.95 20.59
N SER A 344 -16.47 -23.80 19.56
CA SER A 344 -15.39 -24.13 18.62
C SER A 344 -14.93 -22.94 17.77
N PHE A 345 -15.69 -21.83 17.71
CA PHE A 345 -15.21 -20.60 17.06
C PHE A 345 -13.93 -20.06 17.70
N GLY A 346 -13.67 -20.38 18.98
CA GLY A 346 -12.38 -20.10 19.62
C GLY A 346 -11.17 -20.80 18.99
N GLU A 347 -11.37 -21.81 18.15
CA GLU A 347 -10.30 -22.47 17.39
C GLU A 347 -9.88 -21.73 16.12
N LEU A 348 -10.65 -20.72 15.69
CA LEU A 348 -10.37 -19.92 14.50
C LEU A 348 -9.31 -18.84 14.83
N SER A 349 -8.06 -19.26 14.96
CA SER A 349 -6.96 -18.41 15.42
C SER A 349 -6.65 -17.21 14.52
N GLU A 350 -7.04 -17.30 13.24
CA GLU A 350 -6.85 -16.24 12.24
C GLU A 350 -8.02 -15.26 12.16
N LEU A 351 -9.12 -15.49 12.90
CA LEU A 351 -10.34 -14.70 12.80
C LEU A 351 -10.10 -13.24 13.21
N MET A 352 -10.39 -12.32 12.29
CA MET A 352 -10.30 -10.87 12.44
C MET A 352 -11.67 -10.20 12.52
N GLU A 353 -12.67 -10.75 11.84
CA GLU A 353 -14.04 -10.25 11.85
C GLU A 353 -15.05 -11.39 12.03
N LEU A 354 -15.93 -11.23 13.02
CA LEU A 354 -17.07 -12.10 13.26
C LEU A 354 -18.35 -11.26 13.34
N LYS A 355 -19.26 -11.46 12.39
CA LYS A 355 -20.57 -10.82 12.33
C LYS A 355 -21.67 -11.88 12.35
N LEU A 356 -22.45 -11.88 13.42
CA LEU A 356 -23.62 -12.75 13.63
C LEU A 356 -24.90 -11.93 13.87
N SER A 357 -24.86 -10.63 13.58
CA SER A 357 -25.97 -9.73 13.87
C SER A 357 -27.24 -10.03 13.10
N GLU A 358 -28.39 -9.57 13.59
CA GLU A 358 -29.69 -9.77 12.94
C GLU A 358 -29.99 -11.26 12.67
N ASN A 359 -30.01 -12.06 13.74
CA ASN A 359 -30.33 -13.49 13.73
C ASN A 359 -31.22 -13.86 14.93
N GLU A 360 -31.54 -15.15 15.09
CA GLU A 360 -32.33 -15.71 16.19
C GLU A 360 -31.45 -16.46 17.21
N LEU A 361 -30.17 -16.07 17.35
CA LEU A 361 -29.22 -16.76 18.23
C LEU A 361 -29.58 -16.53 19.69
N SER A 362 -29.40 -17.57 20.51
CA SER A 362 -29.78 -17.59 21.93
C SER A 362 -28.68 -18.20 22.80
N GLY A 363 -28.88 -18.24 24.12
CA GLY A 363 -27.87 -18.71 25.06
C GLY A 363 -26.80 -17.67 25.37
N GLN A 364 -25.67 -18.10 25.94
CA GLN A 364 -24.62 -17.22 26.43
C GLN A 364 -23.53 -16.97 25.37
N ILE A 365 -22.86 -15.83 25.46
CA ILE A 365 -21.65 -15.53 24.68
C ILE A 365 -20.51 -16.46 25.19
N PRO A 366 -19.89 -17.31 24.34
CA PRO A 366 -18.85 -18.22 24.77
C PRO A 366 -17.55 -17.52 25.19
N ASP A 367 -17.00 -17.91 26.34
CA ASP A 367 -15.66 -17.48 26.81
C ASP A 367 -14.55 -17.80 25.79
N GLN A 368 -14.70 -18.88 25.03
CA GLN A 368 -13.74 -19.36 24.04
C GLN A 368 -13.52 -18.36 22.89
N LEU A 369 -14.45 -17.43 22.63
CA LEU A 369 -14.23 -16.36 21.65
C LEU A 369 -13.01 -15.49 21.99
N SER A 370 -12.65 -15.40 23.29
CA SER A 370 -11.44 -14.69 23.74
C SER A 370 -10.12 -15.32 23.26
N TYR A 371 -10.17 -16.55 22.74
CA TYR A 371 -9.01 -17.25 22.18
C TYR A 371 -8.65 -16.75 20.78
N CYS A 372 -9.58 -16.10 20.07
CA CYS A 372 -9.35 -15.46 18.77
C CYS A 372 -8.55 -14.15 18.96
N LYS A 373 -7.24 -14.26 19.17
CA LYS A 373 -6.36 -13.12 19.49
C LYS A 373 -6.21 -12.08 18.38
N LYS A 374 -6.68 -12.36 17.16
CA LYS A 374 -6.67 -11.44 16.02
C LYS A 374 -8.01 -10.73 15.78
N LEU A 375 -9.04 -11.05 16.56
CA LEU A 375 -10.39 -10.53 16.34
C LEU A 375 -10.45 -9.02 16.63
N VAL A 376 -10.74 -8.24 15.60
CA VAL A 376 -10.89 -6.78 15.63
C VAL A 376 -12.35 -6.40 15.77
N THR A 377 -13.23 -7.08 15.03
CA THR A 377 -14.67 -6.76 14.97
C THR A 377 -15.48 -7.95 15.48
N LEU A 378 -16.26 -7.72 16.52
CA LEU A 378 -17.27 -8.66 17.03
C LEU A 378 -18.63 -7.97 17.04
N ASP A 379 -19.51 -8.40 16.15
CA ASP A 379 -20.89 -7.92 16.07
C ASP A 379 -21.87 -9.08 16.31
N LEU A 380 -22.52 -9.04 17.46
CA LEU A 380 -23.54 -9.99 17.92
C LEU A 380 -24.90 -9.31 18.14
N SER A 381 -25.07 -8.11 17.59
CA SER A 381 -26.26 -7.29 17.82
C SER A 381 -27.54 -7.92 17.25
N HIS A 382 -28.71 -7.48 17.71
CA HIS A 382 -30.01 -7.95 17.20
C HIS A 382 -30.16 -9.48 17.23
N ASN A 383 -30.06 -10.06 18.43
CA ASN A 383 -30.25 -11.48 18.70
C ASN A 383 -31.00 -11.67 20.04
N HIS A 384 -31.14 -12.92 20.50
CA HIS A 384 -31.73 -13.31 21.79
C HIS A 384 -30.67 -13.80 22.79
N LEU A 385 -29.47 -13.21 22.77
CA LEU A 385 -28.37 -13.65 23.66
C LEU A 385 -28.65 -13.24 25.10
N THR A 386 -28.32 -14.13 26.03
CA THR A 386 -28.57 -14.02 27.48
C THR A 386 -27.28 -14.19 28.28
N GLY A 387 -27.34 -14.04 29.60
CA GLY A 387 -26.16 -14.13 30.47
C GLY A 387 -25.38 -12.81 30.56
N GLU A 388 -24.14 -12.87 31.04
CA GLU A 388 -23.27 -11.70 31.24
C GLU A 388 -22.25 -11.56 30.11
N ILE A 389 -21.64 -10.36 29.97
CA ILE A 389 -20.50 -10.17 29.07
C ILE A 389 -19.29 -10.94 29.63
N PRO A 390 -18.70 -11.89 28.89
CA PRO A 390 -17.56 -12.66 29.39
C PRO A 390 -16.38 -11.76 29.71
N THR A 391 -15.87 -11.84 30.95
CA THR A 391 -14.71 -11.03 31.38
C THR A 391 -13.45 -11.32 30.57
N SER A 392 -13.37 -12.52 30.00
CA SER A 392 -12.31 -12.98 29.10
C SER A 392 -12.16 -12.12 27.84
N LEU A 393 -13.23 -11.44 27.38
CA LEU A 393 -13.15 -10.50 26.24
C LEU A 393 -12.22 -9.31 26.52
N SER A 394 -12.02 -8.94 27.78
CA SER A 394 -11.05 -7.89 28.16
C SER A 394 -9.58 -8.29 27.95
N ALA A 395 -9.31 -9.57 27.70
CA ALA A 395 -7.97 -10.10 27.43
C ALA A 395 -7.67 -10.24 25.92
N MET A 396 -8.50 -9.64 25.06
CA MET A 396 -8.32 -9.65 23.60
C MET A 396 -7.47 -8.44 23.18
N PRO A 397 -6.30 -8.65 22.55
CA PRO A 397 -5.29 -7.59 22.40
C PRO A 397 -5.60 -6.57 21.29
N VAL A 398 -6.47 -6.92 20.35
CA VAL A 398 -6.76 -6.10 19.15
C VAL A 398 -8.25 -5.86 18.92
N LEU A 399 -9.10 -6.22 19.89
CA LEU A 399 -10.56 -6.02 19.77
C LEU A 399 -10.84 -4.51 19.71
N GLY A 400 -11.36 -4.06 18.56
CA GLY A 400 -11.57 -2.65 18.24
C GLY A 400 -13.03 -2.24 18.20
N GLN A 401 -13.89 -3.12 17.70
CA GLN A 401 -15.33 -2.91 17.61
C GLN A 401 -16.07 -4.06 18.30
N LEU A 402 -16.94 -3.69 19.25
CA LEU A 402 -17.81 -4.61 19.97
C LEU A 402 -19.25 -4.08 19.90
N ASP A 403 -20.12 -4.77 19.16
CA ASP A 403 -21.55 -4.49 19.16
C ASP A 403 -22.33 -5.68 19.73
N LEU A 404 -22.99 -5.44 20.86
CA LEU A 404 -23.84 -6.37 21.58
C LEU A 404 -25.27 -5.83 21.73
N SER A 405 -25.61 -4.77 20.98
CA SER A 405 -26.87 -4.08 21.15
C SER A 405 -28.08 -4.93 20.78
N VAL A 406 -29.25 -4.61 21.34
CA VAL A 406 -30.52 -5.29 21.05
C VAL A 406 -30.40 -6.81 21.30
N ASN A 407 -30.21 -7.16 22.57
CA ASN A 407 -30.15 -8.53 23.09
C ASN A 407 -30.83 -8.60 24.48
N GLU A 408 -30.77 -9.77 25.12
CA GLU A 408 -31.32 -10.02 26.46
C GLU A 408 -30.20 -10.16 27.51
N LEU A 409 -29.04 -9.52 27.29
CA LEU A 409 -27.87 -9.64 28.16
C LEU A 409 -28.09 -8.93 29.50
N THR A 410 -27.55 -9.50 30.56
CA THR A 410 -27.73 -9.09 31.97
C THR A 410 -26.37 -8.86 32.65
N GLY A 411 -26.39 -8.55 33.95
CA GLY A 411 -25.17 -8.35 34.74
C GLY A 411 -24.58 -6.94 34.63
N THR A 412 -23.35 -6.81 35.13
CA THR A 412 -22.57 -5.56 35.10
C THR A 412 -21.57 -5.56 33.96
N ILE A 413 -21.22 -4.38 33.45
CA ILE A 413 -20.17 -4.26 32.42
C ILE A 413 -18.80 -4.50 33.07
N PRO A 414 -17.97 -5.45 32.58
CA PRO A 414 -16.67 -5.74 33.16
C PRO A 414 -15.77 -4.49 33.19
N ALA A 415 -15.29 -4.09 34.38
CA ALA A 415 -14.45 -2.90 34.52
C ALA A 415 -13.17 -2.97 33.67
N ASN A 416 -12.59 -4.17 33.53
CA ASN A 416 -11.40 -4.41 32.72
C ASN A 416 -11.63 -4.19 31.22
N LEU A 417 -12.87 -4.24 30.74
CA LEU A 417 -13.19 -3.95 29.34
C LEU A 417 -12.88 -2.49 28.98
N GLY A 418 -12.97 -1.57 29.94
CA GLY A 418 -12.55 -0.18 29.77
C GLY A 418 -11.02 0.01 29.72
N ASN A 419 -10.24 -1.01 30.07
CA ASN A 419 -8.78 -0.97 30.00
C ASN A 419 -8.22 -1.53 28.69
N VAL A 420 -9.09 -2.03 27.79
CA VAL A 420 -8.68 -2.52 26.47
C VAL A 420 -8.37 -1.31 25.58
N GLU A 421 -7.08 -1.00 25.40
CA GLU A 421 -6.64 0.17 24.63
C GLU A 421 -7.04 0.12 23.14
N SER A 422 -7.19 -1.08 22.58
CA SER A 422 -7.60 -1.26 21.18
C SER A 422 -9.07 -0.95 20.96
N LEU A 423 -9.91 -0.99 21.99
CA LEU A 423 -11.36 -0.88 21.88
C LEU A 423 -11.74 0.57 21.61
N VAL A 424 -12.31 0.83 20.43
CA VAL A 424 -12.68 2.17 19.96
C VAL A 424 -14.20 2.34 19.92
N GLN A 425 -14.91 1.31 19.45
CA GLN A 425 -16.36 1.36 19.26
C GLN A 425 -17.03 0.29 20.12
N VAL A 426 -17.93 0.75 21.00
CA VAL A 426 -18.74 -0.12 21.84
C VAL A 426 -20.19 0.29 21.71
N ASN A 427 -21.06 -0.69 21.44
CA ASN A 427 -22.50 -0.51 21.48
C ASN A 427 -23.12 -1.66 22.29
N ILE A 428 -23.75 -1.30 23.40
CA ILE A 428 -24.38 -2.23 24.36
C ILE A 428 -25.83 -1.81 24.65
N SER A 429 -26.39 -0.96 23.79
CA SER A 429 -27.74 -0.42 23.96
C SER A 429 -28.81 -1.51 23.89
N HIS A 430 -29.98 -1.24 24.45
CA HIS A 430 -31.15 -2.11 24.43
C HIS A 430 -30.84 -3.54 24.95
N ASN A 431 -30.43 -3.62 26.21
CA ASN A 431 -30.17 -4.85 26.96
C ASN A 431 -30.72 -4.73 28.40
N HIS A 432 -30.36 -5.65 29.29
CA HIS A 432 -30.72 -5.63 30.71
C HIS A 432 -29.52 -5.36 31.64
N PHE A 433 -28.51 -4.64 31.16
CA PHE A 433 -27.33 -4.30 31.97
C PHE A 433 -27.67 -3.34 33.11
N HIS A 434 -26.94 -3.47 34.22
CA HIS A 434 -27.05 -2.59 35.38
C HIS A 434 -25.68 -2.26 36.00
N GLY A 435 -25.67 -1.28 36.90
CA GLY A 435 -24.44 -0.84 37.58
C GLY A 435 -23.74 0.33 36.89
N SER A 436 -22.49 0.58 37.27
CA SER A 436 -21.72 1.72 36.78
C SER A 436 -21.01 1.42 35.46
N LEU A 437 -21.00 2.39 34.53
CA LEU A 437 -20.11 2.34 33.37
C LEU A 437 -18.62 2.43 33.79
N PRO A 438 -17.71 1.72 33.10
CA PRO A 438 -16.27 1.96 33.24
C PRO A 438 -15.94 3.44 32.94
N SER A 439 -15.01 4.01 33.72
CA SER A 439 -14.57 5.40 33.56
C SER A 439 -13.23 5.51 32.80
N THR A 440 -12.91 4.51 31.98
CA THR A 440 -11.64 4.38 31.24
C THR A 440 -11.91 3.95 29.80
N GLY A 441 -10.94 4.22 28.92
CA GLY A 441 -10.93 3.77 27.51
C GLY A 441 -12.16 4.19 26.71
N ALA A 442 -12.71 3.27 25.93
CA ALA A 442 -13.87 3.46 25.05
C ALA A 442 -15.12 4.03 25.76
N PHE A 443 -15.24 3.83 27.07
CA PHE A 443 -16.40 4.23 27.86
C PHE A 443 -16.35 5.69 28.36
N LEU A 444 -15.20 6.36 28.26
CA LEU A 444 -15.03 7.77 28.68
C LEU A 444 -15.91 8.73 27.86
N ALA A 445 -15.93 8.56 26.54
CA ALA A 445 -16.65 9.40 25.60
C ALA A 445 -17.78 8.65 24.87
N ILE A 446 -18.31 7.58 25.50
CA ILE A 446 -19.35 6.75 24.87
C ILE A 446 -20.61 7.59 24.59
N ASN A 447 -21.15 7.43 23.39
CA ASN A 447 -22.36 8.13 22.97
C ASN A 447 -23.57 7.58 23.77
N SER A 448 -24.47 8.47 24.20
CA SER A 448 -25.70 8.07 24.90
C SER A 448 -26.54 7.06 24.12
N SER A 449 -26.51 7.11 22.79
CA SER A 449 -27.19 6.12 21.94
C SER A 449 -26.64 4.71 22.08
N ALA A 450 -25.36 4.56 22.45
CA ALA A 450 -24.69 3.26 22.55
C ALA A 450 -24.91 2.55 23.90
N VAL A 451 -25.55 3.21 24.87
CA VAL A 451 -25.82 2.66 26.22
C VAL A 451 -27.30 2.73 26.62
N THR A 452 -28.14 3.40 25.81
CA THR A 452 -29.57 3.57 26.07
C THR A 452 -30.30 2.23 26.22
N GLY A 453 -31.46 2.23 26.87
CA GLY A 453 -32.27 1.02 27.08
C GLY A 453 -31.78 0.09 28.19
N ASN A 454 -30.74 0.48 28.96
CA ASN A 454 -30.21 -0.26 30.10
C ASN A 454 -30.44 0.47 31.44
N LYS A 455 -30.22 -0.20 32.57
CA LYS A 455 -30.27 0.36 33.94
C LYS A 455 -28.88 0.79 34.44
N LEU A 456 -28.13 1.51 33.60
CA LEU A 456 -26.76 1.95 33.88
C LEU A 456 -26.70 3.31 34.58
N CYS A 457 -25.61 3.57 35.30
CA CYS A 457 -25.31 4.86 35.91
C CYS A 457 -23.83 5.25 35.70
N GLY A 458 -23.48 6.52 35.88
CA GLY A 458 -22.10 7.02 35.74
C GLY A 458 -21.65 7.30 34.30
N GLY A 459 -20.39 7.69 34.14
CA GLY A 459 -19.84 8.26 32.89
C GLY A 459 -19.73 9.79 32.93
N GLU A 460 -19.00 10.39 31.98
CA GLU A 460 -18.94 11.85 31.82
C GLU A 460 -20.28 12.41 31.27
N LYS A 461 -20.40 13.75 31.20
CA LYS A 461 -21.62 14.45 30.74
C LYS A 461 -22.14 13.98 29.36
N THR A 462 -21.29 13.34 28.54
CA THR A 462 -21.63 12.88 27.19
C THR A 462 -22.42 11.56 27.14
N SER A 463 -22.40 10.74 28.21
CA SER A 463 -23.13 9.45 28.23
C SER A 463 -24.63 9.61 28.54
N GLY A 464 -25.05 10.77 29.08
CA GLY A 464 -26.46 11.06 29.39
C GLY A 464 -27.06 10.23 30.54
N LEU A 465 -26.23 9.49 31.30
CA LEU A 465 -26.69 8.59 32.37
C LEU A 465 -26.78 9.28 33.74
N PRO A 466 -27.67 8.80 34.64
CA PRO A 466 -27.78 9.34 35.99
C PRO A 466 -26.50 9.09 36.81
N PRO A 467 -26.14 9.98 37.75
CA PRO A 467 -25.00 9.76 38.65
C PRO A 467 -25.27 8.55 39.55
N CYS A 468 -24.28 7.66 39.71
CA CYS A 468 -24.39 6.55 40.66
C CYS A 468 -24.41 7.08 42.10
N ASN A 469 -25.41 6.68 42.89
CA ASN A 469 -25.49 7.09 44.30
C ASN A 469 -24.45 6.33 45.15
N GLY A 470 -23.34 6.99 45.46
CA GLY A 470 -22.27 6.52 46.36
C GLY A 470 -21.80 7.63 47.32
N VAL A 471 -21.69 7.29 48.60
CA VAL A 471 -21.46 8.16 49.77
C VAL A 471 -20.21 9.06 49.63
N LYS A 472 -20.37 10.37 49.86
CA LYS A 472 -19.28 11.36 49.81
C LYS A 472 -18.41 11.30 51.07
N ASN A 473 -17.11 11.03 50.92
CA ASN A 473 -16.11 11.28 51.97
C ASN A 473 -15.41 12.63 51.74
N HIS A 474 -15.72 13.60 52.60
CA HIS A 474 -15.09 14.92 52.69
C HIS A 474 -13.78 14.83 53.46
N ALA A 475 -12.63 14.69 52.77
CA ALA A 475 -11.32 14.76 53.43
C ALA A 475 -10.17 15.20 52.48
N ARG A 476 -10.39 16.14 51.56
CA ARG A 476 -9.33 16.62 50.65
C ARG A 476 -9.14 18.14 50.55
N TRP A 477 -9.96 18.94 51.24
CA TRP A 477 -9.94 20.41 51.07
C TRP A 477 -9.02 21.18 52.02
N PHE A 478 -8.38 20.53 53.00
CA PHE A 478 -7.50 21.23 53.97
C PHE A 478 -6.00 21.19 53.65
N VAL A 479 -5.54 20.38 52.68
CA VAL A 479 -4.10 20.22 52.38
C VAL A 479 -3.63 21.14 51.25
N LEU A 480 -4.55 21.66 50.43
CA LEU A 480 -4.22 22.42 49.21
C LEU A 480 -3.68 23.84 49.49
N THR A 481 -4.04 24.44 50.62
CA THR A 481 -3.74 25.85 50.93
C THR A 481 -2.32 26.06 51.48
N PHE A 482 -1.69 25.05 52.07
CA PHE A 482 -0.30 25.13 52.58
C PHE A 482 0.76 24.92 51.48
N LEU A 483 0.43 24.21 50.41
CA LEU A 483 1.35 23.85 49.31
C LEU A 483 1.66 25.03 48.37
N LEU A 484 0.71 25.95 48.18
CA LEU A 484 0.84 27.08 47.26
C LEU A 484 1.81 28.17 47.76
N ALA A 485 1.91 28.38 49.08
CA ALA A 485 2.84 29.35 49.66
C ALA A 485 4.32 28.91 49.57
N PHE A 486 4.56 27.60 49.64
CA PHE A 486 5.92 27.02 49.53
C PHE A 486 6.46 27.05 48.10
N LEU A 487 5.58 26.90 47.10
CA LEU A 487 5.92 26.94 45.68
C LEU A 487 6.35 28.33 45.20
N MET A 488 5.78 29.40 45.77
CA MET A 488 6.10 30.78 45.36
C MET A 488 7.49 31.22 45.85
N MET A 489 7.92 30.76 47.03
CA MET A 489 9.26 31.04 47.56
C MET A 489 10.35 30.27 46.79
N PHE A 490 10.04 29.06 46.32
CA PHE A 490 10.97 28.23 45.54
C PHE A 490 11.21 28.79 44.13
N ALA A 491 10.21 29.42 43.52
CA ALA A 491 10.32 30.02 42.18
C ALA A 491 11.31 31.20 42.13
N ILE A 492 11.41 31.99 43.19
CA ILE A 492 12.30 33.16 43.28
C ILE A 492 13.77 32.72 43.41
N ILE A 493 14.03 31.65 44.17
CA ILE A 493 15.38 31.06 44.32
C ILE A 493 15.84 30.42 42.99
N VAL A 494 14.93 29.77 42.26
CA VAL A 494 15.21 29.18 40.94
C VAL A 494 15.55 30.28 39.92
N PHE A 495 14.83 31.40 39.91
CA PHE A 495 15.10 32.52 39.01
C PHE A 495 16.49 33.14 39.22
N PHE A 496 16.92 33.33 40.47
CA PHE A 496 18.26 33.84 40.80
C PHE A 496 19.38 32.84 40.42
N SER A 497 19.12 31.53 40.54
CA SER A 497 20.05 30.48 40.13
C SER A 497 20.22 30.36 38.59
N ILE A 498 19.21 30.77 37.82
CA ILE A 498 19.23 30.79 36.35
C ILE A 498 20.02 32.03 35.86
N PHE A 499 19.89 33.18 36.54
CA PHE A 499 20.62 34.41 36.20
C PHE A 499 22.14 34.27 36.41
N VAL A 500 22.58 33.52 37.45
CA VAL A 500 24.01 33.21 37.68
C VAL A 500 24.53 32.14 36.70
N ARG A 501 23.67 31.28 36.14
CA ARG A 501 24.05 30.23 35.17
C ARG A 501 24.20 30.73 33.73
N GLN A 502 23.69 31.90 33.38
CA GLN A 502 23.83 32.46 32.02
C GLN A 502 25.21 33.06 31.71
N ARG A 503 26.16 33.06 32.66
CA ARG A 503 27.53 33.58 32.45
C ARG A 503 28.62 32.52 32.20
N LYS A 504 28.28 31.23 32.03
CA LYS A 504 29.27 30.18 31.71
C LYS A 504 29.12 29.72 30.25
N GLY A 505 30.03 30.22 29.40
CA GLY A 505 30.22 29.72 28.04
C GLY A 505 30.70 28.25 28.01
N SER A 506 30.39 27.55 26.92
CA SER A 506 30.71 26.14 26.70
C SER A 506 32.21 25.84 26.87
N GLU A 507 32.55 25.03 27.88
CA GLU A 507 33.92 24.60 28.16
C GLU A 507 34.39 23.49 27.20
N LEU A 508 35.57 23.67 26.59
CA LEU A 508 36.34 22.63 25.91
C LEU A 508 37.08 21.81 26.99
N LYS A 509 36.85 20.48 27.08
CA LYS A 509 37.54 19.63 28.07
C LYS A 509 38.65 18.81 27.38
N ARG A 510 39.90 18.98 27.84
CA ARG A 510 41.07 18.18 27.45
C ARG A 510 41.33 17.10 28.51
N VAL A 511 41.59 15.87 28.08
CA VAL A 511 41.95 14.76 28.97
C VAL A 511 43.14 14.01 28.40
N GLU A 512 44.17 13.77 29.21
CA GLU A 512 45.34 12.97 28.86
C GLU A 512 45.10 11.49 29.21
N SER A 513 45.47 10.60 28.30
CA SER A 513 45.42 9.13 28.44
C SER A 513 46.71 8.54 27.85
N GLU A 514 47.01 7.26 28.16
CA GLU A 514 48.22 6.56 27.69
C GLU A 514 48.40 6.58 26.16
N ASP A 515 47.31 6.73 25.39
CA ASP A 515 47.30 6.77 23.91
C ASP A 515 47.33 8.20 23.30
N GLY A 516 47.49 9.25 24.13
CA GLY A 516 47.57 10.66 23.73
C GLY A 516 46.47 11.56 24.30
N THR A 517 46.59 12.88 24.05
CA THR A 517 45.62 13.90 24.53
C THR A 517 44.33 13.87 23.71
N TRP A 518 43.20 13.63 24.38
CA TRP A 518 41.87 13.68 23.76
C TRP A 518 41.19 15.03 24.03
N GLU A 519 40.70 15.67 22.96
CA GLU A 519 39.86 16.86 23.02
C GLU A 519 38.39 16.45 22.85
N LEU A 520 37.56 16.80 23.83
CA LEU A 520 36.15 16.43 23.85
C LEU A 520 35.25 17.66 23.70
N GLN A 521 34.34 17.58 22.73
CA GLN A 521 33.34 18.61 22.50
C GLN A 521 31.94 18.03 22.70
N PHE A 522 31.24 18.50 23.74
CA PHE A 522 29.83 18.20 23.98
C PHE A 522 28.96 19.30 23.39
N LEU A 523 27.88 18.90 22.71
CA LEU A 523 27.03 19.82 21.94
C LEU A 523 25.71 20.14 22.64
N ASN A 524 25.37 19.38 23.68
CA ASN A 524 24.21 19.63 24.52
C ASN A 524 24.63 19.67 25.99
N SER A 525 24.27 20.75 26.70
CA SER A 525 24.56 20.91 28.13
C SER A 525 24.01 19.76 28.98
N ARG A 526 22.93 19.10 28.52
CA ARG A 526 22.32 17.92 29.15
C ARG A 526 23.12 16.63 28.90
N ALA A 527 23.73 16.47 27.72
CA ALA A 527 24.58 15.33 27.38
C ALA A 527 25.95 15.37 28.08
N SER A 528 26.51 16.58 28.23
CA SER A 528 27.80 16.84 28.92
C SER A 528 27.80 16.47 30.40
N LYS A 529 26.62 16.36 31.03
CA LYS A 529 26.44 15.90 32.41
C LYS A 529 26.23 14.40 32.53
N SER A 530 25.94 13.72 31.41
CA SER A 530 25.47 12.34 31.39
C SER A 530 26.45 11.32 30.85
N ILE A 531 27.46 11.70 30.07
CA ILE A 531 28.43 10.78 29.48
C ILE A 531 29.80 11.39 29.71
N THR A 532 30.74 10.65 30.29
CA THR A 532 32.12 11.10 30.49
C THR A 532 33.05 10.53 29.42
N ILE A 533 34.23 11.15 29.23
CA ILE A 533 35.23 10.62 28.31
C ILE A 533 35.70 9.23 28.72
N LYS A 534 35.74 8.97 30.04
CA LYS A 534 36.12 7.66 30.59
C LYS A 534 35.12 6.60 30.17
N ASP A 535 33.82 6.87 30.24
CA ASP A 535 32.76 5.96 29.76
C ASP A 535 32.93 5.64 28.25
N ILE A 536 33.31 6.64 27.45
CA ILE A 536 33.50 6.48 26.00
C ILE A 536 34.73 5.62 25.72
N VAL A 537 35.87 5.94 26.32
CA VAL A 537 37.13 5.20 26.10
C VAL A 537 37.03 3.78 26.66
N SER A 538 36.40 3.57 27.82
CA SER A 538 36.19 2.24 28.40
C SER A 538 35.25 1.36 27.56
N SER A 539 34.37 1.97 26.76
CA SER A 539 33.47 1.23 25.86
C SER A 539 34.18 0.66 24.61
N LEU A 540 35.39 1.12 24.29
CA LEU A 540 36.14 0.70 23.09
C LEU A 540 36.87 -0.65 23.29
N ARG A 541 36.17 -1.66 23.80
CA ARG A 541 36.67 -3.01 24.03
C ARG A 541 35.97 -4.00 23.11
N GLU A 542 36.61 -5.12 22.78
CA GLU A 542 36.03 -6.14 21.89
C GLU A 542 34.69 -6.67 22.41
N GLU A 543 34.52 -6.79 23.73
CA GLU A 543 33.28 -7.21 24.40
C GLU A 543 32.06 -6.32 24.10
N ASN A 544 32.29 -5.06 23.70
CA ASN A 544 31.24 -4.07 23.43
C ASN A 544 31.02 -3.82 21.93
N LEU A 545 31.63 -4.61 21.06
CA LEU A 545 31.54 -4.43 19.61
C LEU A 545 30.14 -4.78 19.09
N VAL A 546 29.48 -3.82 18.45
CA VAL A 546 28.13 -3.99 17.85
C VAL A 546 28.23 -4.27 16.36
N ALA A 547 29.15 -3.62 15.66
CA ALA A 547 29.30 -3.77 14.22
C ALA A 547 30.72 -3.41 13.75
N SER A 548 31.28 -4.25 12.87
CA SER A 548 32.51 -4.00 12.13
C SER A 548 32.19 -3.67 10.67
N GLY A 549 32.51 -2.46 10.20
CA GLY A 549 32.30 -2.04 8.82
C GLY A 549 33.49 -1.33 8.21
N LYS A 550 33.49 -1.16 6.88
CA LYS A 550 34.57 -0.49 6.11
C LYS A 550 34.90 0.95 6.58
N THR A 551 34.00 1.59 7.32
CA THR A 551 34.12 2.99 7.80
C THR A 551 34.49 3.11 9.28
N GLY A 552 34.80 2.01 9.97
CA GLY A 552 35.20 1.98 11.37
C GLY A 552 34.43 0.99 12.24
N LEU A 553 34.85 0.86 13.50
CA LEU A 553 34.26 -0.05 14.50
C LEU A 553 33.24 0.71 15.36
N SER A 554 32.07 0.10 15.61
CA SER A 554 31.01 0.68 16.45
C SER A 554 30.85 -0.12 17.74
N TYR A 555 30.89 0.57 18.87
CA TYR A 555 30.84 -0.01 20.21
C TYR A 555 29.65 0.51 21.01
N LYS A 556 28.96 -0.37 21.72
CA LYS A 556 27.89 0.00 22.65
C LYS A 556 28.51 0.45 23.96
N GLY A 557 28.24 1.70 24.34
CA GLY A 557 28.66 2.26 25.61
C GLY A 557 27.49 2.48 26.54
N LYS A 558 27.76 2.42 27.84
CA LYS A 558 26.81 2.76 28.89
C LYS A 558 27.47 3.74 29.85
N SER A 559 26.78 4.84 30.15
CA SER A 559 27.28 5.80 31.12
C SER A 559 27.22 5.24 32.53
N SER A 560 28.32 5.39 33.28
CA SER A 560 28.42 5.02 34.69
C SER A 560 27.55 5.89 35.60
N SER A 561 27.19 7.09 35.16
CA SER A 561 26.50 8.09 35.99
C SER A 561 24.97 8.00 35.95
N ASN A 562 24.39 7.55 34.83
CA ASN A 562 22.93 7.57 34.65
C ASN A 562 22.39 6.42 33.79
N ASN A 563 23.17 5.35 33.58
CA ASN A 563 22.81 4.19 32.76
C ASN A 563 22.42 4.49 31.30
N LYS A 564 22.63 5.72 30.80
CA LYS A 564 22.29 6.09 29.43
C LYS A 564 23.18 5.32 28.45
N GLN A 565 22.55 4.66 27.49
CA GLN A 565 23.24 3.94 26.41
C GLN A 565 23.60 4.89 25.28
N PHE A 566 24.75 4.65 24.65
CA PHE A 566 25.23 5.40 23.50
C PHE A 566 26.00 4.48 22.56
N LEU A 567 26.20 4.94 21.32
CA LEU A 567 26.96 4.21 20.32
C LEU A 567 28.21 5.01 19.94
N ALA A 568 29.39 4.47 20.27
CA ALA A 568 30.68 5.08 19.96
C ALA A 568 31.27 4.48 18.68
N LYS A 569 31.48 5.30 17.65
CA LYS A 569 32.09 4.88 16.39
C LYS A 569 33.51 5.42 16.27
N LYS A 570 34.52 4.55 16.24
CA LYS A 570 35.94 4.88 16.12
C LYS A 570 36.37 4.97 14.66
N ILE A 571 37.09 6.03 14.28
CA ILE A 571 37.57 6.32 12.92
C ILE A 571 39.10 6.47 12.95
N ALA A 572 39.80 5.76 12.06
CA ALA A 572 41.26 5.53 12.14
C ALA A 572 42.14 6.47 11.28
N SER A 573 41.60 7.40 10.50
CA SER A 573 42.39 8.37 9.72
C SER A 573 41.56 9.60 9.38
N ILE A 574 42.06 10.80 9.68
CA ILE A 574 41.34 12.07 9.50
C ILE A 574 42.27 13.11 8.90
N SER A 575 41.88 13.69 7.76
CA SER A 575 42.47 14.93 7.24
C SER A 575 41.99 16.13 8.05
N THR A 576 42.90 17.04 8.40
CA THR A 576 42.66 18.23 9.25
C THR A 576 41.61 19.21 8.70
N ASN A 577 41.28 19.14 7.40
CA ASN A 577 40.29 20.03 6.76
C ASN A 577 38.82 19.56 6.89
N SER A 578 38.55 18.37 7.44
CA SER A 578 37.18 17.80 7.49
C SER A 578 36.37 18.19 8.74
N TRP A 579 36.97 18.91 9.69
CA TRP A 579 36.35 19.17 10.99
C TRP A 579 35.29 20.29 10.99
N MET A 580 35.42 21.28 10.09
CA MET A 580 34.41 22.34 9.94
C MET A 580 33.03 21.78 9.57
N ASP A 581 32.97 20.75 8.72
CA ASP A 581 31.72 20.09 8.31
C ASP A 581 31.06 19.30 9.44
N TRP A 582 31.84 18.76 10.38
CA TRP A 582 31.29 17.95 11.48
C TRP A 582 30.54 18.80 12.49
N THR A 583 30.99 20.04 12.72
CA THR A 583 30.28 20.98 13.61
C THR A 583 28.86 21.34 13.12
N GLN A 584 28.55 21.14 11.83
CA GLN A 584 27.20 21.32 11.28
C GLN A 584 26.30 20.11 11.51
N LEU A 585 26.81 18.88 11.31
CA LEU A 585 26.08 17.64 11.65
C LEU A 585 25.71 17.58 13.13
N CYS A 586 26.57 18.16 13.97
CA CYS A 586 26.37 18.31 15.39
C CYS A 586 25.19 19.21 15.80
N LYS A 587 24.64 20.02 14.89
CA LYS A 587 23.46 20.89 15.11
C LYS A 587 22.15 20.26 14.64
N VAL A 588 22.22 19.15 13.90
CA VAL A 588 21.03 18.48 13.36
C VAL A 588 20.18 17.93 14.51
N ASN A 589 18.94 18.37 14.59
CA ASN A 589 17.97 17.93 15.59
C ASN A 589 16.61 17.73 14.92
N HIS A 590 16.33 16.50 14.52
CA HIS A 590 15.09 16.12 13.84
C HIS A 590 14.64 14.75 14.34
N PRO A 591 13.33 14.51 14.59
CA PRO A 591 12.83 13.26 15.16
C PRO A 591 13.16 12.01 14.32
N ASN A 592 13.29 12.15 12.99
CA ASN A 592 13.64 11.05 12.08
C ASN A 592 15.14 10.96 11.74
N ILE A 593 16.03 11.59 12.52
CA ILE A 593 17.49 11.55 12.31
C ILE A 593 18.18 11.20 13.63
N VAL A 594 19.05 10.19 13.61
CA VAL A 594 19.80 9.76 14.80
C VAL A 594 20.75 10.88 15.27
N LYS A 595 20.58 11.31 16.52
CA LYS A 595 21.31 12.44 17.07
C LYS A 595 22.76 12.12 17.40
N LEU A 596 23.66 13.02 16.98
CA LEU A 596 25.06 13.04 17.41
C LEU A 596 25.18 13.77 18.76
N LEU A 597 25.66 13.08 19.79
CA LEU A 597 25.72 13.58 21.17
C LEU A 597 27.05 14.27 21.49
N ALA A 598 28.16 13.72 20.99
CA ALA A 598 29.51 14.24 21.24
C ALA A 598 30.50 13.79 20.16
N THR A 599 31.60 14.55 20.04
CA THR A 599 32.76 14.18 19.22
C THR A 599 34.03 14.22 20.07
N CYS A 600 34.88 13.19 19.93
CA CYS A 600 36.16 13.10 20.62
C CYS A 600 37.28 13.07 19.57
N ARG A 601 38.34 13.85 19.78
CA ARG A 601 39.50 13.94 18.88
C ARG A 601 40.77 13.55 19.61
N SER A 602 41.61 12.74 18.98
CA SER A 602 43.02 12.56 19.30
C SER A 602 43.83 12.78 18.02
N GLY A 603 45.13 13.07 18.12
CA GLY A 603 46.00 13.31 16.97
C GLY A 603 46.03 12.19 15.92
N LYS A 604 45.57 10.97 16.27
CA LYS A 604 45.55 9.79 15.39
C LYS A 604 44.14 9.21 15.13
N ALA A 605 43.09 9.67 15.80
CA ALA A 605 41.75 9.08 15.68
C ALA A 605 40.64 10.06 16.11
N ALA A 606 39.42 9.86 15.60
CA ALA A 606 38.22 10.46 16.20
C ALA A 606 37.16 9.43 16.54
N ILE A 607 36.35 9.77 17.54
CA ILE A 607 35.24 8.98 18.02
C ILE A 607 33.98 9.83 17.90
N LEU A 608 32.98 9.32 17.21
CA LEU A 608 31.64 9.91 17.15
C LEU A 608 30.72 9.18 18.11
N VAL A 609 30.00 9.91 18.96
CA VAL A 609 29.09 9.35 19.95
C VAL A 609 27.66 9.69 19.57
N TYR A 610 26.90 8.69 19.13
CA TYR A 610 25.49 8.83 18.77
C TYR A 610 24.59 8.39 19.92
N GLU A 611 23.34 8.86 19.90
CA GLU A 611 22.31 8.24 20.73
C GLU A 611 22.06 6.78 20.29
N TYR A 612 21.78 5.93 21.27
CA TYR A 612 21.42 4.56 21.00
C TYR A 612 19.91 4.48 20.76
N ILE A 613 19.51 3.98 19.59
CA ILE A 613 18.12 3.69 19.24
C ILE A 613 17.92 2.18 19.35
N GLU A 614 16.94 1.78 20.15
CA GLU A 614 16.50 0.39 20.27
C GLU A 614 15.55 0.07 19.11
N GLY A 615 15.94 -0.88 18.26
CA GLY A 615 15.24 -1.16 17.01
C GLY A 615 16.04 -2.07 16.09
N LYS A 616 15.53 -2.29 14.88
CA LYS A 616 16.18 -3.10 13.83
C LYS A 616 16.44 -2.28 12.58
N HIS A 617 17.38 -2.73 11.76
CA HIS A 617 17.60 -2.14 10.44
C HIS A 617 16.39 -2.38 9.54
N LEU A 618 16.01 -1.38 8.74
CA LEU A 618 14.87 -1.49 7.82
C LEU A 618 15.03 -2.70 6.88
N SER A 619 16.26 -3.00 6.42
CA SER A 619 16.58 -4.19 5.60
C SER A 619 16.16 -5.52 6.22
N GLU A 620 16.03 -5.60 7.55
CA GLU A 620 15.65 -6.85 8.25
C GLU A 620 14.14 -6.96 8.48
N VAL A 621 13.42 -5.85 8.39
CA VAL A 621 12.00 -5.78 8.79
C VAL A 621 11.05 -5.44 7.65
N ILE A 622 11.52 -4.95 6.50
CA ILE A 622 10.69 -4.53 5.35
C ILE A 622 9.55 -5.51 5.08
N GLN A 623 9.86 -6.80 4.87
CA GLN A 623 8.88 -7.84 4.52
C GLN A 623 7.79 -8.06 5.59
N ARG A 624 8.02 -7.63 6.83
CA ARG A 624 7.09 -7.79 7.96
C ARG A 624 6.23 -6.55 8.22
N LEU A 625 6.55 -5.42 7.60
CA LEU A 625 5.83 -4.15 7.78
C LEU A 625 4.56 -4.11 6.91
N SER A 626 3.45 -3.63 7.50
CA SER A 626 2.22 -3.29 6.77
C SER A 626 2.40 -2.06 5.89
N TRP A 627 1.47 -1.83 4.94
CA TRP A 627 1.52 -0.66 4.05
C TRP A 627 1.60 0.66 4.82
N ASP A 628 0.72 0.88 5.80
CA ASP A 628 0.70 2.14 6.58
C ASP A 628 2.03 2.39 7.31
N ARG A 629 2.67 1.33 7.80
CA ARG A 629 4.00 1.41 8.43
C ARG A 629 5.09 1.72 7.40
N ARG A 630 5.06 1.11 6.22
CA ARG A 630 6.00 1.41 5.13
C ARG A 630 5.83 2.85 4.63
N LEU A 631 4.59 3.32 4.49
CA LEU A 631 4.28 4.70 4.11
C LEU A 631 4.71 5.70 5.20
N LYS A 632 4.51 5.37 6.48
CA LYS A 632 5.01 6.15 7.62
C LYS A 632 6.53 6.27 7.63
N VAL A 633 7.25 5.17 7.36
CA VAL A 633 8.71 5.16 7.17
C VAL A 633 9.11 6.08 6.01
N ALA A 634 8.44 5.96 4.85
CA ALA A 634 8.72 6.80 3.67
C ALA A 634 8.53 8.30 3.99
N VAL A 635 7.43 8.67 4.65
CA VAL A 635 7.15 10.06 5.07
C VAL A 635 8.20 10.56 6.08
N GLY A 636 8.58 9.75 7.07
CA GLY A 636 9.60 10.11 8.06
C GLY A 636 10.96 10.41 7.42
N ILE A 637 11.39 9.58 6.48
CA ILE A 637 12.64 9.79 5.74
C ILE A 637 12.55 11.00 4.79
N ALA A 638 11.41 11.19 4.11
CA ALA A 638 11.21 12.38 3.28
C ALA A 638 11.27 13.68 4.10
N ARG A 639 10.70 13.69 5.32
CA ARG A 639 10.80 14.82 6.26
C ARG A 639 12.24 15.07 6.72
N ALA A 640 12.99 14.00 7.01
CA ALA A 640 14.42 14.11 7.29
C ALA A 640 15.21 14.72 6.13
N LEU A 641 14.95 14.30 4.89
CA LEU A 641 15.58 14.88 3.69
C LEU A 641 15.23 16.35 3.51
N LYS A 642 13.96 16.72 3.67
CA LYS A 642 13.52 18.12 3.62
C LYS A 642 14.23 18.97 4.68
N TYR A 643 14.41 18.45 5.89
CA TYR A 643 15.15 19.15 6.95
C TYR A 643 16.63 19.35 6.56
N LEU A 644 17.29 18.30 6.07
CA LEU A 644 18.70 18.34 5.69
C LEU A 644 18.97 19.24 4.48
N HIS A 645 18.11 19.22 3.48
CA HIS A 645 18.27 20.01 2.25
C HIS A 645 17.86 21.47 2.42
N CYS A 646 16.78 21.75 3.15
CA CYS A 646 16.18 23.09 3.17
C CYS A 646 16.38 23.88 4.47
N TYR A 647 16.61 23.21 5.61
CA TYR A 647 16.69 23.87 6.92
C TYR A 647 18.11 23.87 7.51
N CYS A 648 19.04 23.12 6.92
CA CYS A 648 20.46 23.20 7.25
C CYS A 648 21.14 24.21 6.32
N SER A 649 22.04 25.04 6.87
CA SER A 649 22.82 26.01 6.10
C SER A 649 24.30 25.87 6.45
N PRO A 650 25.14 25.31 5.56
CA PRO A 650 24.80 24.82 4.22
C PRO A 650 23.94 23.52 4.24
N SER A 651 23.26 23.24 3.12
CA SER A 651 22.49 22.01 2.90
C SER A 651 23.37 20.76 3.10
N ILE A 652 22.83 19.73 3.76
CA ILE A 652 23.55 18.49 4.07
C ILE A 652 23.13 17.41 3.08
N ILE A 653 24.08 16.92 2.28
CA ILE A 653 23.88 15.86 1.28
C ILE A 653 24.38 14.53 1.84
N LEU A 654 23.57 13.47 1.76
CA LEU A 654 23.86 12.15 2.35
C LEU A 654 24.74 11.27 1.45
N GLY A 655 24.50 11.33 0.14
CA GLY A 655 25.22 10.57 -0.89
C GLY A 655 24.73 9.14 -1.11
N ASP A 656 24.19 8.48 -0.09
CA ASP A 656 23.65 7.11 -0.18
C ASP A 656 22.56 6.84 0.88
N ILE A 657 21.33 6.67 0.42
CA ILE A 657 20.17 6.27 1.25
C ILE A 657 19.94 4.80 1.03
N THR A 658 20.21 3.97 2.04
CA THR A 658 20.01 2.52 1.97
C THR A 658 19.18 2.06 3.17
N PRO A 659 18.40 0.96 3.06
CA PRO A 659 17.65 0.43 4.19
C PRO A 659 18.51 0.10 5.42
N ARG A 660 19.80 -0.21 5.24
CA ARG A 660 20.75 -0.46 6.35
C ARG A 660 21.08 0.80 7.16
N LYS A 661 20.89 2.00 6.60
CA LYS A 661 21.10 3.27 7.33
C LYS A 661 19.86 3.76 8.05
N ILE A 662 18.74 3.06 7.92
CA ILE A 662 17.47 3.42 8.53
C ILE A 662 17.20 2.42 9.65
N MET A 663 17.11 2.94 10.87
CA MET A 663 16.66 2.17 12.03
C MET A 663 15.16 2.38 12.19
N VAL A 664 14.41 1.30 12.39
CA VAL A 664 13.00 1.36 12.76
C VAL A 664 12.91 1.01 14.24
N ASP A 665 12.43 1.95 15.05
CA ASP A 665 12.27 1.76 16.49
C ASP A 665 11.01 0.95 16.83
N GLU A 666 10.78 0.68 18.11
CA GLU A 666 9.60 -0.06 18.58
C GLU A 666 8.26 0.64 18.28
N LYS A 667 8.28 1.94 17.93
CA LYS A 667 7.11 2.76 17.58
C LYS A 667 6.92 2.93 16.07
N ASP A 668 7.68 2.18 15.28
CA ASP A 668 7.68 2.26 13.82
C ASP A 668 8.09 3.62 13.25
N GLU A 669 8.84 4.40 14.02
CA GLU A 669 9.44 5.61 13.51
C GLU A 669 10.78 5.28 12.84
N ALA A 670 10.96 5.85 11.65
CA ALA A 670 12.20 5.71 10.91
C ALA A 670 13.22 6.75 11.39
N HIS A 671 14.42 6.27 11.74
CA HIS A 671 15.55 7.07 12.19
C HIS A 671 16.72 6.90 11.25
N LEU A 672 17.01 7.95 10.47
CA LEU A 672 18.09 7.97 9.50
C LEU A 672 19.44 8.21 10.20
N ARG A 673 20.41 7.33 9.94
CA ARG A 673 21.77 7.48 10.45
C ARG A 673 22.67 8.23 9.47
N LEU A 674 23.09 9.43 9.86
CA LEU A 674 24.00 10.25 9.06
C LEU A 674 25.40 9.62 9.01
N SER A 675 25.99 9.64 7.81
CA SER A 675 27.39 9.32 7.58
C SER A 675 28.17 10.62 7.41
N LEU A 676 29.45 10.65 7.81
CA LEU A 676 30.26 11.85 7.70
C LEU A 676 30.53 12.21 6.22
N PRO A 677 30.37 13.48 5.81
CA PRO A 677 30.84 14.00 4.54
C PRO A 677 32.36 13.79 4.44
N GLY A 678 32.83 13.23 3.33
CA GLY A 678 34.25 13.20 2.97
C GLY A 678 35.01 11.88 3.14
N ILE A 679 34.44 10.83 3.75
CA ILE A 679 35.16 9.54 3.91
C ILE A 679 35.18 8.68 2.62
N ASN A 680 34.34 8.99 1.63
CA ASN A 680 34.33 8.25 0.35
C ASN A 680 35.43 8.70 -0.64
N TYR A 681 36.30 9.65 -0.28
CA TYR A 681 37.29 10.23 -1.22
C TYR A 681 38.76 9.86 -0.98
N LEU A 682 39.07 9.03 0.02
CA LEU A 682 40.47 8.68 0.34
C LEU A 682 40.63 7.17 0.52
N ASN A 683 40.78 6.48 -0.62
CA ASN A 683 41.71 5.36 -0.86
C ASN A 683 41.41 4.78 -2.25
N SER A 684 41.71 5.57 -3.29
CA SER A 684 41.93 5.01 -4.62
C SER A 684 43.36 4.49 -4.67
N ASP A 685 43.55 3.24 -4.27
CA ASP A 685 44.63 2.36 -4.76
C ASP A 685 44.38 0.94 -4.27
N SER A 686 43.24 0.38 -4.68
CA SER A 686 43.09 -1.06 -4.81
C SER A 686 41.99 -1.33 -5.83
N LYS A 687 42.37 -1.96 -6.94
CA LYS A 687 41.46 -2.53 -7.94
C LYS A 687 40.49 -3.49 -7.24
N CYS A 688 39.30 -3.02 -6.87
CA CYS A 688 38.15 -3.87 -6.65
C CYS A 688 36.87 -3.05 -6.79
N PHE A 689 36.16 -3.29 -7.90
CA PHE A 689 34.82 -2.80 -8.16
C PHE A 689 33.87 -3.17 -7.02
N ASN A 690 33.09 -2.21 -6.56
CA ASN A 690 31.78 -2.44 -5.95
C ASN A 690 30.93 -1.19 -6.16
N SER A 691 30.15 -1.18 -7.24
CA SER A 691 29.09 -0.23 -7.52
C SER A 691 27.93 -0.48 -6.56
N SER A 692 27.67 0.44 -5.63
CA SER A 692 26.41 0.42 -4.88
C SER A 692 25.29 0.95 -5.77
N ALA A 693 24.20 0.19 -5.94
CA ALA A 693 23.05 0.60 -6.76
C ALA A 693 22.42 1.93 -6.29
N TYR A 694 22.66 2.35 -5.04
CA TYR A 694 22.13 3.57 -4.43
C TYR A 694 22.99 4.82 -4.70
N VAL A 695 24.07 4.71 -5.47
CA VAL A 695 24.94 5.83 -5.86
C VAL A 695 25.11 5.84 -7.37
N LEU A 696 24.67 6.93 -8.02
CA LEU A 696 24.78 7.08 -9.48
C LEU A 696 26.25 7.21 -9.90
N GLN A 697 26.76 6.33 -10.77
CA GLN A 697 28.06 6.54 -11.43
C GLN A 697 27.89 7.52 -12.59
N ALA A 698 28.49 8.70 -12.47
CA ALA A 698 28.65 9.64 -13.57
C ALA A 698 29.73 9.13 -14.55
N ASN A 699 29.45 8.06 -15.30
CA ASN A 699 30.30 7.61 -16.41
C ASN A 699 29.46 6.84 -17.44
N THR A 700 28.74 7.58 -18.27
CA THR A 700 28.46 7.16 -19.65
C THR A 700 28.94 8.28 -20.56
N LYS A 701 30.18 8.12 -21.04
CA LYS A 701 30.74 8.94 -22.11
C LYS A 701 29.96 8.64 -23.39
N SER A 702 29.17 9.60 -23.86
CA SER A 702 28.77 9.71 -25.26
C SER A 702 28.55 11.18 -25.63
N LYS A 703 29.31 11.61 -26.64
CA LYS A 703 29.44 12.91 -27.29
C LYS A 703 28.13 13.70 -27.51
N PHE A 704 28.01 14.92 -26.97
CA PHE A 704 27.88 16.16 -27.74
C PHE A 704 28.00 17.38 -26.79
N GLN A 705 28.86 18.33 -27.12
CA GLN A 705 29.26 19.45 -26.28
C GLN A 705 29.03 20.75 -27.06
N THR A 706 27.98 21.50 -26.72
CA THR A 706 27.68 22.92 -27.04
C THR A 706 26.24 23.17 -26.60
N TYR A 707 25.79 24.15 -25.81
CA TYR A 707 26.21 25.50 -25.43
C TYR A 707 25.74 25.77 -23.99
N SER A 708 26.58 26.36 -23.15
CA SER A 708 26.25 27.60 -22.40
C SER A 708 27.39 27.85 -21.40
N LYS A 709 28.01 29.01 -21.57
CA LYS A 709 29.22 29.45 -20.92
C LYS A 709 28.84 30.65 -20.06
N THR A 710 28.78 30.48 -18.74
CA THR A 710 29.05 31.56 -17.78
C THR A 710 29.59 30.96 -16.47
N ALA A 711 30.70 31.55 -16.03
CA ALA A 711 31.47 31.31 -14.80
C ALA A 711 32.34 30.03 -14.73
N GLU A 712 33.56 30.17 -15.25
CA GLU A 712 34.69 29.32 -14.89
C GLU A 712 35.18 29.62 -13.46
N THR A 713 35.30 28.59 -12.63
CA THR A 713 36.55 28.39 -11.87
C THR A 713 36.96 26.93 -12.01
N LYS A 714 38.14 26.75 -12.59
CA LYS A 714 38.79 25.47 -12.87
C LYS A 714 39.00 24.70 -11.57
N GLY A 715 38.52 23.46 -11.52
CA GLY A 715 38.82 22.50 -10.46
C GLY A 715 38.05 21.20 -10.61
N SER A 716 38.51 20.30 -11.48
CA SER A 716 38.23 18.84 -11.48
C SER A 716 36.78 18.41 -11.14
N SER A 717 35.90 18.32 -12.14
CA SER A 717 34.60 17.65 -12.06
C SER A 717 34.77 16.12 -11.89
N LYS A 718 35.10 15.68 -10.67
CA LYS A 718 34.91 14.30 -10.19
C LYS A 718 33.56 14.25 -9.48
N GLY A 719 32.74 13.23 -9.79
CA GLY A 719 31.34 13.06 -9.39
C GLY A 719 31.02 13.63 -8.01
N LEU A 720 30.30 14.75 -8.01
CA LEU A 720 29.84 15.43 -6.81
C LEU A 720 28.45 14.88 -6.46
N THR A 721 28.30 14.28 -5.29
CA THR A 721 26.98 13.93 -4.75
C THR A 721 26.17 15.20 -4.57
N THR A 722 24.96 15.26 -5.12
CA THR A 722 24.06 16.42 -5.03
C THR A 722 22.81 16.04 -4.22
N GLU A 723 21.99 17.02 -3.85
CA GLU A 723 20.67 16.77 -3.26
C GLU A 723 19.83 15.81 -4.14
N LYS A 724 19.99 15.89 -5.47
CA LYS A 724 19.31 15.00 -6.41
C LYS A 724 19.82 13.56 -6.36
N SER A 725 21.05 13.33 -5.91
CA SER A 725 21.56 11.98 -5.63
C SER A 725 20.84 11.34 -4.44
N ASP A 726 20.55 12.13 -3.40
CA ASP A 726 19.76 11.68 -2.25
C ASP A 726 18.32 11.34 -2.67
N ILE A 727 17.70 12.16 -3.53
CA ILE A 727 16.36 11.88 -4.07
C ILE A 727 16.34 10.57 -4.87
N TYR A 728 17.40 10.26 -5.64
CA TYR A 728 17.52 8.97 -6.34
C TYR A 728 17.60 7.79 -5.37
N GLY A 729 18.43 7.90 -4.33
CA GLY A 729 18.51 6.88 -3.28
C GLY A 729 17.18 6.68 -2.56
N PHE A 730 16.42 7.77 -2.34
CA PHE A 730 15.07 7.70 -1.80
C PHE A 730 14.08 6.99 -2.74
N GLY A 731 14.18 7.23 -4.05
CA GLY A 731 13.35 6.53 -5.03
C GLY A 731 13.56 5.02 -5.05
N LEU A 732 14.82 4.56 -4.93
CA LEU A 732 15.13 3.14 -4.78
C LEU A 732 14.54 2.56 -3.49
N LEU A 733 14.63 3.31 -2.39
CA LEU A 733 14.02 2.93 -1.12
C LEU A 733 12.49 2.78 -1.26
N LEU A 734 11.80 3.65 -1.99
CA LEU A 734 10.36 3.52 -2.24
C LEU A 734 10.04 2.23 -3.01
N ILE A 735 10.78 1.94 -4.08
CA ILE A 735 10.57 0.73 -4.89
C ILE A 735 10.77 -0.54 -4.04
N GLU A 736 11.79 -0.56 -3.19
CA GLU A 736 12.06 -1.68 -2.27
C GLU A 736 11.00 -1.79 -1.17
N LEU A 737 10.48 -0.67 -0.65
CA LEU A 737 9.34 -0.68 0.28
C LEU A 737 8.06 -1.23 -0.37
N LEU A 738 7.84 -0.99 -1.66
CA LEU A 738 6.65 -1.45 -2.38
C LEU A 738 6.74 -2.93 -2.78
N THR A 739 7.93 -3.37 -3.20
CA THR A 739 8.14 -4.69 -3.81
C THR A 739 8.67 -5.72 -2.82
N GLY A 740 9.26 -5.27 -1.70
CA GLY A 740 9.96 -6.13 -0.75
C GLY A 740 11.29 -6.70 -1.28
N LYS A 741 11.71 -6.31 -2.50
CA LYS A 741 12.91 -6.80 -3.18
C LYS A 741 14.08 -5.84 -3.02
N SER A 742 15.26 -6.40 -2.77
CA SER A 742 16.50 -5.63 -2.66
C SER A 742 17.17 -5.45 -4.03
N ALA A 743 18.08 -4.47 -4.15
CA ALA A 743 18.85 -4.26 -5.38
C ALA A 743 19.80 -5.42 -5.76
N ALA A 744 19.95 -6.45 -4.92
CA ALA A 744 20.75 -7.64 -5.15
C ALA A 744 19.91 -8.93 -5.31
N ASP A 745 18.59 -8.78 -5.53
CA ASP A 745 17.68 -9.90 -5.61
C ASP A 745 17.92 -10.75 -6.89
N PRO A 746 18.12 -12.08 -6.77
CA PRO A 746 18.38 -12.94 -7.92
C PRO A 746 17.21 -13.04 -8.91
N GLU A 747 15.98 -12.71 -8.52
CA GLU A 747 14.80 -12.71 -9.40
C GLU A 747 14.74 -11.49 -10.35
N LEU A 748 15.68 -10.54 -10.25
CA LEU A 748 15.81 -9.41 -11.19
C LEU A 748 16.18 -9.88 -12.62
N GLY A 749 16.74 -11.09 -12.74
CA GLY A 749 16.91 -11.80 -14.02
C GLY A 749 17.65 -10.99 -15.09
N ILE A 750 17.01 -10.84 -16.25
CA ILE A 750 17.50 -10.14 -17.45
C ILE A 750 17.49 -8.60 -17.34
N HIS A 751 16.86 -8.03 -16.31
CA HIS A 751 16.76 -6.59 -16.11
C HIS A 751 17.92 -6.15 -15.23
N GLY A 752 18.88 -5.39 -15.79
CA GLY A 752 20.17 -5.09 -15.19
C GLY A 752 20.14 -4.28 -13.88
N SER A 753 18.96 -3.83 -13.43
CA SER A 753 18.77 -3.12 -12.16
C SER A 753 17.34 -3.23 -11.62
N LEU A 754 17.17 -2.99 -10.31
CA LEU A 754 15.87 -2.91 -9.64
C LEU A 754 14.94 -1.84 -10.26
N VAL A 755 15.50 -0.73 -10.75
CA VAL A 755 14.71 0.36 -11.38
C VAL A 755 14.18 -0.07 -12.75
N GLU A 756 15.01 -0.73 -13.56
CA GLU A 756 14.59 -1.23 -14.88
C GLU A 756 13.54 -2.32 -14.75
N TRP A 757 13.73 -3.23 -13.78
CA TRP A 757 12.72 -4.23 -13.44
C TRP A 757 11.41 -3.58 -12.97
N ALA A 758 11.47 -2.59 -12.07
CA ALA A 758 10.27 -1.88 -11.62
C ALA A 758 9.57 -1.12 -12.75
N ARG A 759 10.30 -0.51 -13.69
CA ARG A 759 9.72 0.13 -14.88
C ARG A 759 9.03 -0.89 -15.78
N TYR A 760 9.67 -2.03 -16.03
CA TYR A 760 9.09 -3.14 -16.79
C TYR A 760 7.79 -3.64 -16.15
N CYS A 761 7.81 -3.96 -14.86
CA CYS A 761 6.62 -4.44 -14.14
C CYS A 761 5.50 -3.39 -14.05
N TYR A 762 5.86 -2.11 -13.92
CA TYR A 762 4.89 -1.03 -13.95
C TYR A 762 4.26 -0.87 -15.35
N SER A 763 5.03 -1.07 -16.42
CA SER A 763 4.51 -1.05 -17.80
C SER A 763 3.69 -2.28 -18.18
N ASP A 764 3.91 -3.43 -17.54
CA ASP A 764 3.21 -4.70 -17.79
C ASP A 764 1.87 -4.83 -17.01
N CYS A 765 1.46 -3.74 -16.32
CA CYS A 765 0.11 -3.51 -15.78
C CYS A 765 -0.48 -4.53 -14.79
N HIS A 766 0.29 -5.48 -14.26
CA HIS A 766 -0.17 -6.43 -13.27
C HIS A 766 0.34 -6.08 -11.86
N LEU A 767 -0.42 -5.26 -11.12
CA LEU A 767 -0.16 -4.89 -9.72
C LEU A 767 0.15 -6.11 -8.83
N GLU A 768 -0.52 -7.25 -9.08
CA GLU A 768 -0.35 -8.48 -8.32
C GLU A 768 1.01 -9.16 -8.50
N MET A 769 1.79 -8.78 -9.53
CA MET A 769 3.06 -9.41 -9.88
C MET A 769 4.28 -8.73 -9.24
N TRP A 770 4.18 -7.45 -8.86
CA TRP A 770 5.32 -6.66 -8.38
C TRP A 770 5.13 -6.03 -7.01
N VAL A 771 3.89 -5.88 -6.53
CA VAL A 771 3.64 -5.46 -5.14
C VAL A 771 3.99 -6.63 -4.22
N ASP A 772 4.69 -6.34 -3.13
CA ASP A 772 5.01 -7.32 -2.10
C ASP A 772 3.72 -8.06 -1.69
N THR A 773 3.70 -9.38 -1.84
CA THR A 773 2.51 -10.20 -1.62
C THR A 773 1.98 -10.05 -0.18
N ALA A 774 2.84 -9.71 0.78
CA ALA A 774 2.44 -9.41 2.16
C ALA A 774 1.60 -8.12 2.29
N LEU A 775 1.70 -7.19 1.33
CA LEU A 775 0.88 -5.97 1.25
C LEU A 775 -0.47 -6.24 0.57
N ILE A 776 -0.51 -7.12 -0.44
CA ILE A 776 -1.74 -7.50 -1.16
C ILE A 776 -2.67 -8.34 -0.26
N ILE A 777 -2.10 -9.31 0.47
CA ILE A 777 -2.87 -10.22 1.33
C ILE A 777 -3.54 -9.48 2.50
N LYS A 778 -2.94 -8.37 2.98
CA LYS A 778 -3.42 -7.66 4.18
C LYS A 778 -4.36 -6.47 3.92
N ASN A 779 -4.40 -5.92 2.70
CA ASN A 779 -5.16 -4.69 2.41
C ASN A 779 -5.96 -4.80 1.10
N ASN A 780 -7.26 -5.11 1.21
CA ASN A 780 -8.21 -5.20 0.09
C ASN A 780 -8.92 -3.86 -0.23
N ASN A 781 -8.27 -2.73 0.06
CA ASN A 781 -8.86 -1.40 -0.06
C ASN A 781 -8.37 -0.70 -1.34
N GLN A 782 -9.30 -0.28 -2.20
CA GLN A 782 -9.00 0.47 -3.44
C GLN A 782 -8.18 1.74 -3.15
N VAL A 783 -8.37 2.36 -1.98
CA VAL A 783 -7.59 3.54 -1.54
C VAL A 783 -6.12 3.16 -1.32
N VAL A 784 -5.84 1.98 -0.75
CA VAL A 784 -4.47 1.51 -0.55
C VAL A 784 -3.80 1.13 -1.87
N LEU A 785 -4.53 0.51 -2.79
CA LEU A 785 -4.01 0.21 -4.14
C LEU A 785 -3.64 1.49 -4.89
N ASN A 786 -4.51 2.51 -4.85
CA ASN A 786 -4.20 3.82 -5.43
C ASN A 786 -2.96 4.45 -4.77
N GLN A 787 -2.84 4.39 -3.44
CA GLN A 787 -1.65 4.89 -2.74
C GLN A 787 -0.37 4.13 -3.12
N ILE A 788 -0.45 2.82 -3.32
CA ILE A 788 0.68 1.98 -3.77
C ILE A 788 1.11 2.38 -5.18
N VAL A 789 0.15 2.59 -6.10
CA VAL A 789 0.42 3.06 -7.47
C VAL A 789 1.01 4.47 -7.47
N GLU A 790 0.41 5.41 -6.73
CA GLU A 790 0.92 6.78 -6.61
C GLU A 790 2.33 6.82 -5.99
N THR A 791 2.60 5.96 -5.01
CA THR A 791 3.94 5.84 -4.41
C THR A 791 4.94 5.20 -5.36
N MET A 792 4.53 4.23 -6.18
CA MET A 792 5.37 3.64 -7.23
C MET A 792 5.73 4.69 -8.29
N ASN A 793 4.75 5.48 -8.73
CA ASN A 793 4.98 6.62 -9.63
C ASN A 793 6.00 7.61 -9.06
N LEU A 794 5.86 7.96 -7.78
CA LEU A 794 6.83 8.83 -7.11
C LEU A 794 8.21 8.19 -7.02
N GLY A 795 8.31 6.89 -6.75
CA GLY A 795 9.55 6.11 -6.77
C GLY A 795 10.25 6.13 -8.14
N LEU A 796 9.48 5.96 -9.22
CA LEU A 796 9.99 6.02 -10.59
C LEU A 796 10.41 7.44 -11.03
N GLN A 797 9.72 8.48 -10.55
CA GLN A 797 10.13 9.88 -10.74
C GLN A 797 11.42 10.21 -9.96
N CYS A 798 11.53 9.74 -8.73
CA CYS A 798 12.72 9.94 -7.90
C CYS A 798 13.95 9.23 -8.49
N THR A 799 13.77 8.05 -9.09
CA THR A 799 14.83 7.28 -9.76
C THR A 799 15.11 7.74 -11.18
N ALA A 800 14.75 8.99 -11.51
CA ALA A 800 14.99 9.49 -12.85
C ALA A 800 16.46 9.53 -13.22
N GLY A 801 16.82 8.99 -14.38
CA GLY A 801 18.23 9.02 -14.81
C GLY A 801 18.76 10.45 -15.06
N ASP A 802 17.90 11.44 -15.32
CA ASP A 802 18.28 12.86 -15.27
C ASP A 802 18.05 13.41 -13.84
N PRO A 803 19.08 13.95 -13.16
CA PRO A 803 18.94 14.58 -11.85
C PRO A 803 17.99 15.79 -11.82
N ALA A 804 17.85 16.55 -12.90
CA ALA A 804 16.98 17.73 -12.92
C ALA A 804 15.49 17.37 -12.90
N ALA A 805 15.13 16.27 -13.57
CA ALA A 805 13.77 15.70 -13.57
C ALA A 805 13.29 15.13 -12.21
N ARG A 806 14.20 14.89 -11.26
CA ARG A 806 13.82 14.36 -9.94
C ARG A 806 13.14 15.48 -9.13
N PRO A 807 12.14 15.19 -8.28
CA PRO A 807 11.53 16.21 -7.41
C PRO A 807 12.57 16.78 -6.42
N CYS A 808 12.26 17.92 -5.79
CA CYS A 808 13.02 18.38 -4.62
C CYS A 808 12.45 17.76 -3.34
N ALA A 809 13.19 17.81 -2.22
CA ALA A 809 12.73 17.21 -0.96
C ALA A 809 11.43 17.85 -0.42
N ILE A 810 11.14 19.11 -0.76
CA ILE A 810 9.88 19.77 -0.40
C ILE A 810 8.71 19.12 -1.16
N ASP A 811 8.85 18.95 -2.47
CA ASP A 811 7.80 18.39 -3.32
C ASP A 811 7.61 16.91 -3.01
N LEU A 812 8.69 16.18 -2.71
CA LEU A 812 8.64 14.81 -2.23
C LEU A 812 7.74 14.65 -1.00
N VAL A 813 7.92 15.51 0.01
CA VAL A 813 7.08 15.49 1.23
C VAL A 813 5.63 15.86 0.90
N LYS A 814 5.39 16.87 0.05
CA LYS A 814 4.03 17.25 -0.36
C LYS A 814 3.31 16.10 -1.07
N SER A 815 3.99 15.43 -2.01
CA SER A 815 3.42 14.30 -2.76
C SER A 815 3.08 13.15 -1.82
N LEU A 816 3.99 12.75 -0.92
CA LEU A 816 3.71 11.68 0.06
C LEU A 816 2.62 12.08 1.06
N GLU A 817 2.58 13.33 1.53
CA GLU A 817 1.50 13.80 2.39
C GLU A 817 0.16 13.87 1.66
N SER A 818 0.15 14.12 0.34
CA SER A 818 -1.04 14.03 -0.51
C SER A 818 -1.54 12.58 -0.61
N VAL A 819 -0.63 11.64 -0.84
CA VAL A 819 -0.90 10.20 -0.83
C VAL A 819 -1.52 9.80 0.52
N VAL A 820 -1.02 10.32 1.65
CA VAL A 820 -1.61 10.08 2.97
C VAL A 820 -2.99 10.76 3.11
N ARG A 821 -3.16 12.01 2.64
CA ARG A 821 -4.42 12.78 2.77
C ARG A 821 -5.56 12.27 1.89
N SER A 822 -5.28 11.49 0.84
CA SER A 822 -6.31 10.77 0.07
C SER A 822 -7.19 9.87 0.95
N SER A 823 -6.72 9.49 2.15
CA SER A 823 -7.51 8.82 3.20
C SER A 823 -8.45 9.73 3.99
N CYS A 824 -8.15 11.04 4.07
CA CYS A 824 -8.79 11.98 5.00
C CYS A 824 -9.94 12.78 4.35
N CYS A 825 -9.91 13.00 3.04
CA CYS A 825 -10.98 13.73 2.32
C CYS A 825 -12.23 12.88 2.02
N ALA A 826 -12.20 11.57 2.24
CA ALA A 826 -13.40 10.73 2.24
C ALA A 826 -14.17 10.79 3.58
N ALA A 827 -13.56 11.34 4.64
CA ALA A 827 -14.12 11.33 6.00
C ALA A 827 -14.84 12.63 6.42
N SER A 828 -14.90 13.67 5.57
CA SER A 828 -15.65 14.88 5.92
C SER A 828 -16.22 15.61 4.70
N GLY A 829 -17.52 15.43 4.47
CA GLY A 829 -18.37 16.46 3.87
C GLY A 829 -18.70 16.32 2.39
N LEU A 830 -19.51 15.32 2.03
CA LEU A 830 -20.52 15.46 0.97
C LEU A 830 -21.75 14.64 1.38
N LYS A 831 -22.65 15.29 2.13
CA LYS A 831 -24.06 14.91 2.17
C LYS A 831 -24.61 15.15 0.77
N LEU A 832 -24.86 14.09 0.01
CA LEU A 832 -25.80 14.10 -1.09
C LEU A 832 -26.89 13.06 -0.79
N PHE A 833 -28.11 13.54 -0.99
CA PHE A 833 -29.37 12.96 -0.61
C PHE A 833 -29.54 11.53 -1.14
N SER A 834 -29.96 10.66 -0.22
CA SER A 834 -30.66 9.43 -0.54
C SER A 834 -32.00 9.76 -1.22
N VAL A 835 -32.18 9.30 -2.46
CA VAL A 835 -33.51 8.90 -2.94
C VAL A 835 -33.39 7.44 -3.34
N SER A 836 -34.11 6.66 -2.54
CA SER A 836 -34.24 5.21 -2.49
C SER A 836 -34.85 4.64 -3.76
N LEU A 837 -34.20 3.59 -4.25
CA LEU A 837 -34.78 2.49 -5.02
C LEU A 837 -35.94 1.82 -4.27
#